data_AF-A0A9E4MLF8-F1
#
_entry.id   AF-A0A9E4MLF8-F1
#
_cell.length_a   1.000
_cell.length_b   1.000
_cell.length_c   1.000
_cell.angle_alpha   90.00
_cell.angle_beta   90.00
_cell.angle_gamma   90.00
#
_symmetry.space_group_name_H-M   'P 1'
#
loop_
_entity.id
_entity.type
_entity.pdbx_description
1 polymer ?
#
loop_
_entity_poly.entity_id
_entity_poly.type
_entity_poly.pdbx_seq_one_letter_code
_entity_poly.pdbx_strand_id
1 'polypeptide(L)'
;MNNSDVVESLLDWKGGWGARALFDDAVSRYLNYEDQDISLAKKVIQNSSGYSAIRQLKNYLKLTGFKLDISSVPKKLSPNVKQIIRLADIRDIPYEISPDFWLDRLCEHLNANRANLTERITQSLSNDQLPTGEPKHLIQTWSFPVISKLLSLDNDPIEVSYVEDEIARLCWKRWYLNSKNFPILLEIPDRSGLNSSQWLVWRLLHDATHLLHIQKFPKADSYLNPLWLLTLEATAMTTEYEFLNLIDYGKDIPKPVNYPFNLFNIKTVLLIGLLERALRLDYDIAVHLNAQFIDDWITQTKRRTGLTLNCYSFVDEFYGLPGFCAGYMLGLNTLRNEQDKLSIISGVKSLDFLNLNSSDELSISPLTDIPTQRPQHPIYIQSVGSSDSTCFFNLINPFTNRCDHIAAQASVSVALSPYQRGIHMSRLQEILNNLDIREKWNSLVEVADFIAIQARELQNSEKSEVNLIVNSYIETFNSKSKTRSKQPVLMTANCTLSDSTLLHSIGLSIKVMTACPCTMKYSRIKAEKNLKSSLGGYFDESIMQNIPPTFTHSQKGILSVKISSSNNLISFHNLYLCVFRVAHLVESVLKRPDEHFLVQKTHNKPQFCEDLCRDVAVSVASEISADDLLEVFVELDESIHPHKAFAKLVIKASDAWYHHY
;
A
#
# COMPACT_ATOMS: atom_id res chain seq x y z
N MET A 1 -17.94 13.64 -12.50
CA MET A 1 -17.96 12.31 -13.13
C MET A 1 -19.41 11.88 -13.38
N ASN A 2 -19.71 11.06 -14.36
CA ASN A 2 -21.02 10.43 -14.48
C ASN A 2 -20.94 9.03 -13.84
N ASN A 3 -22.06 8.37 -13.57
CA ASN A 3 -22.07 6.99 -13.06
C ASN A 3 -21.28 6.04 -13.97
N SER A 4 -21.30 6.29 -15.28
CA SER A 4 -20.45 5.59 -16.26
C SER A 4 -18.96 5.68 -15.93
N ASP A 5 -18.45 6.84 -15.48
CA ASP A 5 -17.03 7.01 -15.15
C ASP A 5 -16.64 6.15 -13.93
N VAL A 6 -17.56 5.94 -12.99
CA VAL A 6 -17.35 5.05 -11.83
C VAL A 6 -17.23 3.61 -12.30
N VAL A 7 -18.15 3.17 -13.17
CA VAL A 7 -18.10 1.83 -13.76
C VAL A 7 -16.78 1.64 -14.50
N GLU A 8 -16.36 2.61 -15.31
CA GLU A 8 -15.08 2.57 -16.02
C GLU A 8 -13.87 2.51 -15.07
N SER A 9 -13.85 3.32 -14.01
CA SER A 9 -12.77 3.30 -13.01
C SER A 9 -12.65 1.95 -12.29
N LEU A 10 -13.77 1.24 -12.11
CA LEU A 10 -13.81 -0.07 -11.46
C LEU A 10 -13.48 -1.23 -12.42
N LEU A 11 -13.38 -0.99 -13.73
CA LEU A 11 -12.86 -2.01 -14.67
C LEU A 11 -11.39 -2.32 -14.40
N ASP A 12 -10.62 -1.33 -13.94
CA ASP A 12 -9.21 -1.51 -13.56
C ASP A 12 -9.03 -2.35 -12.30
N TRP A 13 -10.09 -2.53 -11.51
CA TRP A 13 -10.07 -3.36 -10.31
C TRP A 13 -10.26 -4.84 -10.63
N LYS A 14 -10.69 -5.17 -11.86
CA LYS A 14 -10.99 -6.54 -12.33
C LYS A 14 -12.00 -7.25 -11.42
N GLY A 15 -12.17 -8.57 -11.57
CA GLY A 15 -13.08 -9.32 -10.71
C GLY A 15 -14.55 -8.99 -11.00
N GLY A 16 -15.34 -8.78 -9.95
CA GLY A 16 -16.76 -8.45 -10.01
C GLY A 16 -17.09 -6.97 -9.81
N TRP A 17 -16.09 -6.10 -9.59
CA TRP A 17 -16.30 -4.69 -9.23
C TRP A 17 -17.04 -3.91 -10.31
N GLY A 18 -16.55 -3.97 -11.55
CA GLY A 18 -17.21 -3.31 -12.70
C GLY A 18 -18.60 -3.88 -12.99
N ALA A 19 -18.78 -5.20 -12.88
CA ALA A 19 -20.08 -5.86 -13.07
C ALA A 19 -21.12 -5.44 -12.02
N ARG A 20 -20.69 -5.28 -10.77
CA ARG A 20 -21.54 -4.75 -9.70
C ARG A 20 -21.92 -3.29 -9.98
N ALA A 21 -20.93 -2.45 -10.25
CA ALA A 21 -21.16 -1.03 -10.54
C ALA A 21 -22.07 -0.82 -11.77
N LEU A 22 -21.93 -1.65 -12.81
CA LEU A 22 -22.81 -1.63 -13.98
C LEU A 22 -24.25 -1.96 -13.62
N PHE A 23 -24.46 -2.99 -12.80
CA PHE A 23 -25.82 -3.34 -12.37
C PHE A 23 -26.44 -2.21 -11.54
N ASP A 24 -25.67 -1.61 -10.64
CA ASP A 24 -26.12 -0.49 -9.81
C ASP A 24 -26.45 0.75 -10.67
N ASP A 25 -25.60 1.09 -11.66
CA ASP A 25 -25.86 2.15 -12.65
C ASP A 25 -27.15 1.87 -13.45
N ALA A 26 -27.37 0.62 -13.86
CA ALA A 26 -28.55 0.25 -14.62
C ALA A 26 -29.86 0.42 -13.82
N VAL A 27 -29.85 0.08 -12.53
CA VAL A 27 -30.97 0.33 -11.61
C VAL A 27 -31.22 1.83 -11.48
N SER A 28 -30.16 2.62 -11.28
CA SER A 28 -30.27 4.08 -11.21
C SER A 28 -30.91 4.69 -12.45
N ARG A 29 -30.40 4.32 -13.63
CA ARG A 29 -30.94 4.79 -14.92
C ARG A 29 -32.39 4.37 -15.11
N TYR A 30 -32.73 3.15 -14.72
CA TYR A 30 -34.11 2.64 -14.77
C TYR A 30 -35.06 3.49 -13.92
N LEU A 31 -34.68 3.80 -12.68
CA LEU A 31 -35.45 4.65 -11.77
C LEU A 31 -35.54 6.10 -12.24
N ASN A 32 -34.54 6.57 -12.99
CA ASN A 32 -34.51 7.93 -13.55
C ASN A 32 -35.15 8.06 -14.92
N TYR A 33 -35.67 6.97 -15.50
CA TYR A 33 -36.13 6.92 -16.89
C TYR A 33 -35.04 7.35 -17.90
N GLU A 34 -33.78 7.04 -17.59
CA GLU A 34 -32.62 7.28 -18.45
C GLU A 34 -32.31 6.06 -19.34
N ASP A 35 -31.76 6.32 -20.52
CA ASP A 35 -31.30 5.26 -21.42
C ASP A 35 -30.12 4.48 -20.83
N GLN A 36 -30.11 3.17 -21.09
CA GLN A 36 -29.07 2.25 -20.64
C GLN A 36 -27.87 2.24 -21.59
N ASP A 37 -26.66 2.14 -21.05
CA ASP A 37 -25.43 2.14 -21.85
C ASP A 37 -24.97 0.71 -22.22
N ILE A 38 -25.39 0.23 -23.39
CA ILE A 38 -25.00 -1.07 -23.93
C ILE A 38 -23.48 -1.16 -24.18
N SER A 39 -22.84 -0.04 -24.54
CA SER A 39 -21.41 -0.02 -24.87
C SER A 39 -20.56 -0.28 -23.63
N LEU A 40 -20.95 0.32 -22.50
CA LEU A 40 -20.35 0.11 -21.20
C LEU A 40 -20.50 -1.35 -20.74
N ALA A 41 -21.68 -1.94 -20.93
CA ALA A 41 -21.93 -3.35 -20.59
C ALA A 41 -20.98 -4.31 -21.34
N LYS A 42 -20.69 -4.05 -22.63
CA LYS A 42 -19.72 -4.85 -23.40
C LYS A 42 -18.30 -4.74 -22.83
N LYS A 43 -17.86 -3.53 -22.45
CA LYS A 43 -16.54 -3.31 -21.82
C LYS A 43 -16.43 -4.08 -20.49
N VAL A 44 -17.49 -4.05 -19.68
CA VAL A 44 -17.57 -4.75 -18.39
C VAL A 44 -17.46 -6.26 -18.56
N ILE A 45 -18.18 -6.85 -19.52
CA ILE A 45 -18.11 -8.29 -19.82
C ILE A 45 -16.68 -8.71 -20.16
N GLN A 46 -15.97 -7.92 -20.97
CA GLN A 46 -14.60 -8.22 -21.40
C GLN A 46 -13.56 -8.14 -20.27
N ASN A 47 -13.83 -7.39 -19.20
CA ASN A 47 -12.86 -7.09 -18.14
C ASN A 47 -13.19 -7.70 -16.77
N SER A 48 -14.32 -8.38 -16.65
CA SER A 48 -14.77 -8.98 -15.38
C SER A 48 -14.43 -10.46 -15.29
N SER A 49 -14.37 -10.98 -14.06
CA SER A 49 -14.12 -12.40 -13.77
C SER A 49 -14.72 -12.80 -12.42
N GLY A 50 -15.00 -14.08 -12.23
CA GLY A 50 -15.55 -14.61 -10.98
C GLY A 50 -17.07 -14.82 -11.03
N TYR A 51 -17.57 -15.67 -10.13
CA TYR A 51 -19.00 -15.96 -9.99
C TYR A 51 -19.85 -14.72 -9.70
N SER A 52 -19.33 -13.75 -8.94
CA SER A 52 -20.04 -12.51 -8.64
C SER A 52 -20.28 -11.66 -9.89
N ALA A 53 -19.29 -11.56 -10.78
CA ALA A 53 -19.44 -10.85 -12.05
C ALA A 53 -20.55 -11.45 -12.90
N ILE A 54 -20.56 -12.78 -13.04
CA ILE A 54 -21.58 -13.52 -13.80
C ILE A 54 -22.97 -13.28 -13.19
N ARG A 55 -23.08 -13.30 -11.85
CA ARG A 55 -24.34 -13.05 -11.14
C ARG A 55 -24.87 -11.64 -11.39
N GLN A 56 -24.02 -10.62 -11.24
CA GLN A 56 -24.45 -9.23 -11.45
C GLN A 56 -24.80 -8.93 -12.91
N LEU A 57 -24.06 -9.49 -13.86
CA LEU A 57 -24.39 -9.38 -15.28
C LEU A 57 -25.72 -10.06 -15.61
N LYS A 58 -26.03 -11.23 -15.02
CA LYS A 58 -27.38 -11.84 -15.18
C LYS A 58 -28.49 -10.93 -14.67
N ASN A 59 -28.28 -10.29 -13.52
CA ASN A 59 -29.25 -9.34 -12.96
C ASN A 59 -29.42 -8.12 -13.89
N TYR A 60 -28.33 -7.59 -14.43
CA TYR A 60 -28.33 -6.51 -15.41
C TYR A 60 -29.15 -6.88 -16.66
N LEU A 61 -28.92 -8.06 -17.25
CA LEU A 61 -29.67 -8.51 -18.43
C LEU A 61 -31.16 -8.71 -18.13
N LYS A 62 -31.49 -9.20 -16.92
CA LYS A 62 -32.88 -9.35 -16.49
C LYS A 62 -33.59 -8.00 -16.34
N LEU A 63 -32.91 -7.00 -15.79
CA LEU A 63 -33.46 -5.66 -15.59
C LEU A 63 -33.64 -4.90 -16.91
N THR A 64 -32.61 -4.93 -17.76
CA THR A 64 -32.55 -4.14 -19.01
C THR A 64 -33.23 -4.81 -20.20
N GLY A 65 -33.42 -6.13 -20.15
CA GLY A 65 -33.94 -6.93 -21.27
C GLY A 65 -32.93 -7.14 -22.41
N PHE A 66 -31.68 -6.70 -22.26
CA PHE A 66 -30.66 -6.88 -23.29
C PHE A 66 -30.24 -8.34 -23.45
N LYS A 67 -29.90 -8.72 -24.69
CA LYS A 67 -29.36 -10.03 -25.04
C LYS A 67 -27.86 -9.90 -25.30
N LEU A 68 -27.05 -9.96 -24.25
CA LEU A 68 -25.59 -10.02 -24.34
C LEU A 68 -25.09 -11.41 -23.95
N ASP A 69 -24.06 -11.90 -24.65
CA ASP A 69 -23.41 -13.15 -24.30
C ASP A 69 -22.41 -12.94 -23.16
N ILE A 70 -22.71 -13.54 -22.00
CA ILE A 70 -21.88 -13.50 -20.80
C ILE A 70 -21.08 -14.80 -20.59
N SER A 71 -21.16 -15.75 -21.53
CA SER A 71 -20.45 -17.04 -21.45
C SER A 71 -18.92 -16.89 -21.50
N SER A 72 -18.45 -15.77 -22.05
CA SER A 72 -17.04 -15.40 -22.12
C SER A 72 -16.42 -14.97 -20.79
N VAL A 73 -17.22 -14.67 -19.76
CA VAL A 73 -16.73 -14.23 -18.45
C VAL A 73 -16.11 -15.42 -17.70
N PRO A 74 -14.82 -15.38 -17.34
CA PRO A 74 -14.16 -16.48 -16.64
C PRO A 74 -14.78 -16.70 -15.25
N LYS A 75 -15.06 -17.97 -14.90
CA LYS A 75 -15.50 -18.32 -13.53
C LYS A 75 -14.39 -18.18 -12.49
N LYS A 76 -13.15 -18.43 -12.88
CA LYS A 76 -11.97 -18.27 -12.02
C LYS A 76 -11.64 -16.78 -11.89
N LEU A 77 -11.27 -16.36 -10.67
CA LEU A 77 -10.86 -14.99 -10.42
C LEU A 77 -9.52 -14.66 -11.10
N SER A 78 -9.39 -13.45 -11.63
CA SER A 78 -8.11 -12.93 -12.14
C SER A 78 -7.07 -12.82 -10.99
N PRO A 79 -5.77 -13.07 -11.24
CA PRO A 79 -4.74 -12.94 -10.21
C PRO A 79 -4.50 -11.48 -9.77
N ASN A 80 -4.88 -10.50 -10.60
CA ASN A 80 -4.64 -9.08 -10.37
C ASN A 80 -5.90 -8.33 -9.88
N VAL A 81 -6.87 -9.03 -9.28
CA VAL A 81 -8.06 -8.37 -8.75
C VAL A 81 -7.68 -7.51 -7.55
N LYS A 82 -8.06 -6.23 -7.59
CA LYS A 82 -7.82 -5.31 -6.49
C LYS A 82 -8.74 -5.65 -5.31
N GLN A 83 -8.16 -5.54 -4.11
CA GLN A 83 -8.89 -5.71 -2.87
C GLN A 83 -9.28 -4.35 -2.33
N ILE A 84 -10.52 -4.21 -1.89
CA ILE A 84 -11.01 -2.95 -1.31
C ILE A 84 -10.40 -2.67 0.06
N ILE A 85 -10.32 -3.71 0.90
CA ILE A 85 -9.47 -3.77 2.08
C ILE A 85 -8.44 -4.83 1.76
N ARG A 86 -7.17 -4.47 1.93
CA ARG A 86 -6.09 -5.40 1.72
C ARG A 86 -6.06 -6.41 2.87
N LEU A 87 -6.50 -7.63 2.58
CA LEU A 87 -6.67 -8.68 3.58
C LEU A 87 -5.36 -9.05 4.29
N ALA A 88 -4.22 -8.91 3.59
CA ALA A 88 -2.89 -9.14 4.17
C ALA A 88 -2.51 -8.14 5.28
N ASP A 89 -3.17 -6.99 5.34
CA ASP A 89 -2.92 -5.99 6.37
C ASP A 89 -3.77 -6.25 7.64
N ILE A 90 -4.68 -7.23 7.62
CA ILE A 90 -5.43 -7.69 8.81
C ILE A 90 -4.47 -8.50 9.68
N ARG A 91 -3.93 -7.89 10.74
CA ARG A 91 -2.96 -8.53 11.63
C ARG A 91 -3.63 -9.52 12.59
N ASP A 92 -4.59 -9.03 13.38
CA ASP A 92 -5.30 -9.80 14.41
C ASP A 92 -6.79 -9.50 14.35
N ILE A 93 -7.63 -10.54 14.37
CA ILE A 93 -9.09 -10.38 14.45
C ILE A 93 -9.50 -10.51 15.91
N PRO A 94 -10.09 -9.47 16.52
CA PRO A 94 -10.64 -9.56 17.87
C PRO A 94 -11.65 -10.70 17.98
N TYR A 95 -11.62 -11.45 19.08
CA TYR A 95 -12.50 -12.59 19.27
C TYR A 95 -13.98 -12.18 19.20
N GLU A 96 -14.32 -10.97 19.63
CA GLU A 96 -15.67 -10.40 19.65
C GLU A 96 -16.29 -10.20 18.25
N ILE A 97 -15.47 -10.24 17.20
CA ILE A 97 -15.95 -10.20 15.82
C ILE A 97 -15.76 -11.52 15.06
N SER A 98 -15.29 -12.56 15.75
CA SER A 98 -15.12 -13.89 15.19
C SER A 98 -16.47 -14.63 15.06
N PRO A 99 -16.58 -15.59 14.11
CA PRO A 99 -17.77 -16.44 14.00
C PRO A 99 -18.09 -17.21 15.29
N ASP A 100 -17.08 -17.71 16.00
CA ASP A 100 -17.30 -18.53 17.19
C ASP A 100 -17.94 -17.72 18.34
N PHE A 101 -17.52 -16.46 18.53
CA PHE A 101 -18.15 -15.57 19.52
C PHE A 101 -19.66 -15.40 19.27
N TRP A 102 -20.05 -15.08 18.04
CA TRP A 102 -21.46 -14.88 17.69
C TRP A 102 -22.25 -16.19 17.69
N LEU A 103 -21.62 -17.29 17.31
CA LEU A 103 -22.21 -18.62 17.35
C LEU A 103 -22.54 -19.04 18.78
N ASP A 104 -21.61 -18.84 19.71
CA ASP A 104 -21.78 -19.21 21.11
C ASP A 104 -22.91 -18.40 21.76
N ARG A 105 -22.98 -17.08 21.50
CA ARG A 105 -24.08 -16.22 21.96
C ARG A 105 -25.44 -16.64 21.39
N LEU A 106 -25.49 -17.04 20.12
CA LEU A 106 -26.73 -17.52 19.50
C LEU A 106 -27.17 -18.87 20.09
N CYS A 107 -26.22 -19.78 20.36
CA CYS A 107 -26.50 -21.05 21.02
C CYS A 107 -27.04 -20.84 22.43
N GLU A 108 -26.43 -19.93 23.20
CA GLU A 108 -26.89 -19.57 24.54
C GLU A 108 -28.32 -19.00 24.51
N HIS A 109 -28.59 -18.02 23.64
CA HIS A 109 -29.91 -17.38 23.52
C HIS A 109 -31.02 -18.37 23.15
N LEU A 110 -30.74 -19.33 22.27
CA LEU A 110 -31.71 -20.34 21.84
C LEU A 110 -31.74 -21.60 22.71
N ASN A 111 -30.90 -21.68 23.74
CA ASN A 111 -30.65 -22.89 24.52
C ASN A 111 -30.43 -24.11 23.60
N ALA A 112 -29.53 -23.92 22.63
CA ALA A 112 -29.23 -24.85 21.55
C ALA A 112 -27.76 -25.29 21.60
N ASN A 113 -27.46 -26.38 20.93
CA ASN A 113 -26.09 -26.77 20.60
C ASN A 113 -25.91 -26.75 19.09
N ARG A 114 -24.67 -26.85 18.62
CA ARG A 114 -24.34 -26.79 17.18
C ARG A 114 -25.15 -27.81 16.36
N ALA A 115 -25.44 -29.00 16.88
CA ALA A 115 -26.16 -30.04 16.14
C ALA A 115 -27.65 -29.74 15.90
N ASN A 116 -28.32 -29.02 16.80
CA ASN A 116 -29.74 -28.68 16.69
C ASN A 116 -30.02 -27.19 16.44
N LEU A 117 -28.98 -26.37 16.27
CA LEU A 117 -29.09 -24.92 16.13
C LEU A 117 -30.01 -24.51 14.98
N THR A 118 -29.86 -25.13 13.80
CA THR A 118 -30.68 -24.81 12.62
C THR A 118 -32.18 -25.08 12.88
N GLU A 119 -32.50 -26.18 13.55
CA GLU A 119 -33.87 -26.54 13.90
C GLU A 119 -34.46 -25.52 14.88
N ARG A 120 -33.71 -25.14 15.91
CA ARG A 120 -34.11 -24.15 16.93
C ARG A 120 -34.34 -22.76 16.33
N ILE A 121 -33.49 -22.32 15.41
CA ILE A 121 -33.68 -21.08 14.65
C ILE A 121 -35.00 -21.14 13.88
N THR A 122 -35.23 -22.23 13.15
CA THR A 122 -36.45 -22.41 12.34
C THR A 122 -37.71 -22.38 13.22
N GLN A 123 -37.70 -23.08 14.36
CA GLN A 123 -38.80 -23.10 15.33
C GLN A 123 -39.08 -21.73 15.96
N SER A 124 -38.03 -20.95 16.26
CA SER A 124 -38.18 -19.60 16.82
C SER A 124 -38.87 -18.67 15.83
N LEU A 125 -38.45 -18.70 14.56
CA LEU A 125 -38.94 -17.77 13.53
C LEU A 125 -40.27 -18.19 12.91
N SER A 126 -40.60 -19.49 12.86
CA SER A 126 -41.85 -19.97 12.25
C SER A 126 -43.12 -19.48 12.94
N ASN A 127 -43.03 -19.09 14.21
CA ASN A 127 -44.16 -18.62 15.02
C ASN A 127 -44.28 -17.08 15.05
N ASP A 128 -43.46 -16.38 14.27
CA ASP A 128 -43.44 -14.91 14.28
C ASP A 128 -44.58 -14.32 13.41
N GLN A 129 -45.11 -13.17 13.83
CA GLN A 129 -46.26 -12.54 13.17
C GLN A 129 -45.87 -11.90 11.83
N LEU A 130 -46.85 -11.58 10.99
CA LEU A 130 -46.62 -10.74 9.82
C LEU A 130 -46.39 -9.28 10.25
N PRO A 131 -45.48 -8.55 9.61
CA PRO A 131 -45.24 -7.13 9.88
C PRO A 131 -46.48 -6.29 9.53
N THR A 132 -46.77 -5.24 10.31
CA THR A 132 -47.89 -4.31 10.09
C THR A 132 -47.42 -2.86 10.06
N GLY A 133 -48.30 -1.94 9.68
CA GLY A 133 -48.02 -0.50 9.67
C GLY A 133 -47.50 0.01 8.33
N GLU A 134 -47.53 1.32 8.16
CA GLU A 134 -47.08 2.00 6.94
C GLU A 134 -45.56 2.24 7.03
N PRO A 135 -44.74 1.74 6.07
CA PRO A 135 -43.29 1.78 6.18
C PRO A 135 -42.71 3.18 6.37
N LYS A 136 -43.19 4.19 5.62
CA LYS A 136 -42.66 5.55 5.69
C LYS A 136 -42.92 6.16 7.06
N HIS A 137 -44.13 5.98 7.59
CA HIS A 137 -44.51 6.42 8.92
C HIS A 137 -43.61 5.77 9.99
N LEU A 138 -43.43 4.45 9.96
CA LEU A 138 -42.59 3.74 10.94
C LEU A 138 -41.13 4.21 10.88
N ILE A 139 -40.58 4.42 9.68
CA ILE A 139 -39.21 4.92 9.51
C ILE A 139 -39.06 6.30 10.15
N GLN A 140 -40.01 7.20 9.91
CA GLN A 140 -39.99 8.57 10.43
C GLN A 140 -40.20 8.64 11.94
N THR A 141 -41.23 7.96 12.45
CA THR A 141 -41.66 8.11 13.85
C THR A 141 -40.90 7.20 14.82
N TRP A 142 -40.29 6.12 14.32
CA TRP A 142 -39.59 5.16 15.17
C TRP A 142 -38.13 4.94 14.73
N SER A 143 -37.86 4.56 13.49
CA SER A 143 -36.49 4.19 13.07
C SER A 143 -35.50 5.32 13.23
N PHE A 144 -35.71 6.47 12.60
CA PHE A 144 -34.75 7.58 12.64
C PHE A 144 -34.48 8.10 14.05
N PRO A 145 -35.48 8.31 14.92
CA PRO A 145 -35.24 8.65 16.32
C PRO A 145 -34.41 7.59 17.07
N VAL A 146 -34.73 6.30 16.88
CA VAL A 146 -34.02 5.20 17.55
C VAL A 146 -32.57 5.11 17.06
N ILE A 147 -32.35 5.14 15.75
CA ILE A 147 -31.01 5.04 15.14
C ILE A 147 -30.16 6.24 15.53
N SER A 148 -30.71 7.46 15.49
CA SER A 148 -29.97 8.67 15.90
C SER A 148 -29.53 8.58 17.35
N LYS A 149 -30.38 8.05 18.23
CA LYS A 149 -30.04 7.80 19.64
C LYS A 149 -28.95 6.73 19.80
N LEU A 150 -29.06 5.60 19.08
CA LEU A 150 -28.08 4.50 19.11
C LEU A 150 -26.69 4.97 18.67
N LEU A 151 -26.63 5.78 17.60
CA LEU A 151 -25.40 6.29 17.03
C LEU A 151 -24.92 7.61 17.65
N SER A 152 -25.63 8.13 18.65
CA SER A 152 -25.33 9.43 19.30
C SER A 152 -25.22 10.60 18.31
N LEU A 153 -26.15 10.67 17.36
CA LEU A 153 -26.23 11.74 16.36
C LEU A 153 -27.10 12.89 16.86
N ASP A 154 -26.77 14.13 16.48
CA ASP A 154 -27.59 15.31 16.81
C ASP A 154 -29.02 15.19 16.24
N ASN A 155 -30.00 15.57 17.07
CA ASN A 155 -31.45 15.44 16.86
C ASN A 155 -32.04 16.50 15.92
N ASP A 156 -31.34 16.89 14.85
CA ASP A 156 -31.95 17.77 13.86
C ASP A 156 -33.21 17.09 13.29
N PRO A 157 -34.36 17.79 13.22
CA PRO A 157 -35.58 17.21 12.70
C PRO A 157 -35.37 16.84 11.22
N ILE A 158 -35.35 15.54 10.95
CA ILE A 158 -35.16 15.00 9.62
C ILE A 158 -36.51 15.03 8.92
N GLU A 159 -36.81 16.11 8.20
CA GLU A 159 -37.91 16.10 7.26
C GLU A 159 -37.58 15.16 6.11
N VAL A 160 -38.28 14.04 6.02
CA VAL A 160 -38.32 13.23 4.81
C VAL A 160 -39.22 13.95 3.80
N SER A 161 -38.80 15.12 3.33
CA SER A 161 -39.48 15.89 2.27
C SER A 161 -39.16 15.36 0.88
N TYR A 162 -38.61 14.14 0.79
CA TYR A 162 -38.13 13.53 -0.44
C TYR A 162 -39.23 12.62 -1.01
N VAL A 163 -39.56 12.80 -2.28
CA VAL A 163 -40.46 11.91 -3.03
C VAL A 163 -39.83 10.51 -3.06
N GLU A 164 -40.64 9.45 -3.11
CA GLU A 164 -40.15 8.06 -3.18
C GLU A 164 -39.07 7.88 -4.26
N ASP A 165 -39.18 8.61 -5.37
CA ASP A 165 -38.21 8.67 -6.46
C ASP A 165 -36.85 9.23 -6.05
N GLU A 166 -36.81 10.25 -5.19
CA GLU A 166 -35.57 10.92 -4.77
C GLU A 166 -34.83 10.12 -3.70
N ILE A 167 -35.58 9.44 -2.81
CA ILE A 167 -35.00 8.45 -1.90
C ILE A 167 -34.43 7.28 -2.71
N ALA A 168 -35.20 6.73 -3.65
CA ALA A 168 -34.72 5.63 -4.50
C ALA A 168 -33.47 6.02 -5.31
N ARG A 169 -33.37 7.27 -5.78
CA ARG A 169 -32.18 7.85 -6.42
C ARG A 169 -30.96 7.88 -5.51
N LEU A 170 -31.14 8.35 -4.27
CA LEU A 170 -30.05 8.50 -3.30
C LEU A 170 -29.55 7.16 -2.74
N CYS A 171 -30.38 6.12 -2.79
CA CYS A 171 -30.12 4.81 -2.18
C CYS A 171 -29.28 3.83 -3.01
N TRP A 172 -28.81 4.36 -4.14
CA TRP A 172 -27.80 3.96 -5.11
C TRP A 172 -27.08 2.58 -5.11
N LYS A 173 -27.02 1.70 -4.08
CA LYS A 173 -25.96 0.65 -4.09
C LYS A 173 -26.27 -0.78 -3.64
N ARG A 174 -27.48 -1.09 -3.19
CA ARG A 174 -27.76 -2.48 -2.78
C ARG A 174 -29.19 -2.95 -2.92
N TRP A 175 -30.12 -2.04 -3.08
CA TRP A 175 -31.53 -2.38 -2.91
C TRP A 175 -32.08 -2.84 -4.23
N TYR A 176 -32.10 -4.16 -4.34
CA TYR A 176 -32.82 -4.83 -5.41
C TYR A 176 -34.20 -4.20 -5.53
N LEU A 177 -34.65 -4.11 -6.77
CA LEU A 177 -36.06 -3.99 -6.99
C LEU A 177 -36.71 -5.34 -6.69
N ASN A 178 -37.90 -5.34 -6.11
CA ASN A 178 -38.67 -6.56 -5.99
C ASN A 178 -39.06 -7.09 -7.38
N SER A 179 -39.77 -8.21 -7.43
CA SER A 179 -40.23 -8.81 -8.69
C SER A 179 -41.09 -7.91 -9.58
N LYS A 180 -41.57 -6.77 -9.05
CA LYS A 180 -42.36 -5.75 -9.74
C LYS A 180 -41.61 -4.45 -10.00
N ASN A 181 -40.28 -4.46 -9.88
CA ASN A 181 -39.43 -3.29 -10.09
C ASN A 181 -39.63 -2.15 -9.07
N PHE A 182 -40.08 -2.44 -7.84
CA PHE A 182 -40.15 -1.46 -6.74
C PHE A 182 -38.96 -1.58 -5.78
N PRO A 183 -38.42 -0.47 -5.23
CA PRO A 183 -37.40 -0.52 -4.18
C PRO A 183 -37.88 -1.34 -2.97
N ILE A 184 -37.15 -2.40 -2.59
CA ILE A 184 -37.59 -3.30 -1.52
C ILE A 184 -37.71 -2.59 -0.15
N LEU A 185 -36.98 -1.49 0.06
CA LEU A 185 -37.11 -0.67 1.27
C LEU A 185 -38.54 -0.16 1.50
N LEU A 186 -39.30 0.12 0.43
CA LEU A 186 -40.67 0.64 0.48
C LEU A 186 -41.71 -0.46 0.23
N GLU A 187 -41.29 -1.73 0.26
CA GLU A 187 -42.21 -2.84 0.02
C GLU A 187 -43.26 -2.94 1.13
N ILE A 188 -44.53 -3.01 0.74
CA ILE A 188 -45.66 -3.21 1.66
C ILE A 188 -45.39 -4.49 2.47
N PRO A 189 -45.43 -4.45 3.81
CA PRO A 189 -44.98 -5.52 4.68
C PRO A 189 -45.52 -6.92 4.30
N ASP A 190 -46.78 -7.01 3.89
CA ASP A 190 -47.48 -8.23 3.46
C ASP A 190 -46.92 -8.92 2.20
N ARG A 191 -46.04 -8.26 1.43
CA ARG A 191 -45.50 -8.77 0.16
C ARG A 191 -44.01 -9.15 0.22
N SER A 192 -43.34 -8.84 1.34
CA SER A 192 -41.89 -8.99 1.50
C SER A 192 -41.42 -10.44 1.72
N GLY A 193 -42.33 -11.32 2.16
CA GLY A 193 -41.97 -12.68 2.60
C GLY A 193 -41.19 -12.72 3.92
N LEU A 194 -41.10 -11.60 4.64
CA LEU A 194 -40.44 -11.47 5.94
C LEU A 194 -41.46 -11.45 7.07
N ASN A 195 -41.07 -12.02 8.20
CA ASN A 195 -41.83 -11.96 9.44
C ASN A 195 -41.55 -10.63 10.17
N SER A 196 -42.36 -10.29 11.18
CA SER A 196 -42.29 -9.01 11.88
C SER A 196 -40.91 -8.70 12.50
N SER A 197 -40.25 -9.68 13.08
CA SER A 197 -38.91 -9.51 13.67
C SER A 197 -37.84 -9.33 12.60
N GLN A 198 -37.95 -10.08 11.49
CA GLN A 198 -37.04 -9.94 10.35
C GLN A 198 -37.19 -8.59 9.65
N TRP A 199 -38.43 -8.16 9.43
CA TRP A 199 -38.74 -6.89 8.80
C TRP A 199 -38.28 -5.71 9.69
N LEU A 200 -38.46 -5.80 11.01
CA LEU A 200 -37.96 -4.78 11.93
C LEU A 200 -36.43 -4.65 11.88
N VAL A 201 -35.69 -5.77 11.95
CA VAL A 201 -34.22 -5.72 11.94
C VAL A 201 -33.67 -5.29 10.58
N TRP A 202 -34.15 -5.88 9.49
CA TRP A 202 -33.58 -5.63 8.17
C TRP A 202 -34.10 -4.34 7.52
N ARG A 203 -35.37 -3.98 7.70
CA ARG A 203 -35.96 -2.78 7.08
C ARG A 203 -35.95 -1.58 8.02
N LEU A 204 -36.47 -1.72 9.23
CA LEU A 204 -36.59 -0.59 10.16
C LEU A 204 -35.31 -0.25 10.91
N LEU A 205 -34.31 -1.14 10.99
CA LEU A 205 -33.01 -0.83 11.59
C LEU A 205 -31.92 -0.74 10.52
N HIS A 206 -31.56 -1.84 9.87
CA HIS A 206 -30.43 -1.88 8.93
C HIS A 206 -30.62 -0.94 7.75
N ASP A 207 -31.66 -1.13 6.94
CA ASP A 207 -31.84 -0.31 5.74
C ASP A 207 -32.25 1.14 6.08
N ALA A 208 -33.00 1.36 7.16
CA ALA A 208 -33.27 2.71 7.65
C ALA A 208 -32.01 3.44 8.12
N THR A 209 -30.97 2.73 8.58
CA THR A 209 -29.68 3.35 8.94
C THR A 209 -28.95 3.86 7.71
N HIS A 210 -28.96 3.09 6.62
CA HIS A 210 -28.41 3.53 5.35
C HIS A 210 -29.10 4.79 4.85
N LEU A 211 -30.44 4.84 4.91
CA LEU A 211 -31.20 6.06 4.58
C LEU A 211 -30.72 7.27 5.37
N LEU A 212 -30.61 7.09 6.69
CA LEU A 212 -30.21 8.15 7.60
C LEU A 212 -28.78 8.64 7.31
N HIS A 213 -27.85 7.71 7.06
CA HIS A 213 -26.47 8.02 6.69
C HIS A 213 -26.44 8.82 5.40
N ILE A 214 -27.09 8.33 4.34
CA ILE A 214 -27.11 8.99 3.03
C ILE A 214 -27.66 10.42 3.14
N GLN A 215 -28.68 10.66 3.98
CA GLN A 215 -29.21 12.01 4.22
C GLN A 215 -28.21 12.94 4.90
N LYS A 216 -27.40 12.43 5.83
CA LYS A 216 -26.37 13.22 6.52
C LYS A 216 -25.06 13.34 5.72
N PHE A 217 -24.95 12.67 4.57
CA PHE A 217 -23.80 12.76 3.68
C PHE A 217 -23.93 14.04 2.82
N PRO A 218 -23.09 15.09 3.02
CA PRO A 218 -23.19 16.42 2.39
C PRO A 218 -22.91 16.43 0.88
N LYS A 219 -22.77 15.25 0.28
CA LYS A 219 -22.26 14.99 -1.06
C LYS A 219 -23.23 14.09 -1.83
N ALA A 220 -24.53 14.38 -1.74
CA ALA A 220 -25.58 13.70 -2.51
C ALA A 220 -25.32 13.68 -4.04
N ASP A 221 -24.45 14.55 -4.55
CA ASP A 221 -24.00 14.59 -5.95
C ASP A 221 -22.65 13.86 -6.23
N SER A 222 -22.06 13.17 -5.24
CA SER A 222 -20.71 12.59 -5.34
C SER A 222 -20.70 11.07 -5.38
N TYR A 223 -19.87 10.54 -6.27
CA TYR A 223 -19.62 9.11 -6.48
C TYR A 223 -19.25 8.39 -5.18
N LEU A 224 -20.09 7.45 -4.76
CA LEU A 224 -19.74 6.53 -3.69
C LEU A 224 -18.69 5.51 -4.21
N ASN A 225 -17.41 5.83 -4.06
CA ASN A 225 -16.34 4.85 -4.12
C ASN A 225 -16.69 3.62 -3.24
N PRO A 226 -16.28 2.39 -3.61
CA PRO A 226 -16.44 1.20 -2.78
C PRO A 226 -16.17 1.39 -1.26
N LEU A 227 -15.21 2.22 -0.86
CA LEU A 227 -14.92 2.50 0.56
C LEU A 227 -16.09 3.16 1.31
N TRP A 228 -16.81 4.06 0.63
CA TRP A 228 -18.02 4.67 1.20
C TRP A 228 -19.14 3.65 1.35
N LEU A 229 -19.24 2.69 0.42
CA LEU A 229 -20.19 1.59 0.54
C LEU A 229 -19.89 0.73 1.78
N LEU A 230 -18.62 0.43 2.06
CA LEU A 230 -18.26 -0.25 3.31
C LEU A 230 -18.57 0.58 4.55
N THR A 231 -18.44 1.91 4.47
CA THR A 231 -18.75 2.80 5.59
C THR A 231 -20.25 2.81 5.89
N LEU A 232 -21.10 2.77 4.85
CA LEU A 232 -22.55 2.56 5.00
C LEU A 232 -22.85 1.24 5.71
N GLU A 233 -22.26 0.12 5.26
CA GLU A 233 -22.42 -1.18 5.92
C GLU A 233 -21.96 -1.16 7.38
N ALA A 234 -20.82 -0.52 7.67
CA ALA A 234 -20.32 -0.35 9.03
C ALA A 234 -21.33 0.39 9.93
N THR A 235 -21.96 1.44 9.42
CA THR A 235 -22.98 2.22 10.17
C THR A 235 -24.23 1.40 10.48
N ALA A 236 -24.75 0.66 9.51
CA ALA A 236 -25.91 -0.19 9.71
C ALA A 236 -25.62 -1.35 10.69
N MET A 237 -24.44 -1.97 10.57
CA MET A 237 -24.02 -3.01 11.51
C MET A 237 -23.80 -2.48 12.93
N THR A 238 -23.24 -1.28 13.07
CA THR A 238 -23.07 -0.64 14.39
C THR A 238 -24.43 -0.38 15.03
N THR A 239 -25.42 0.02 14.24
CA THR A 239 -26.80 0.20 14.73
C THR A 239 -27.42 -1.12 15.20
N GLU A 240 -27.29 -2.20 14.43
CA GLU A 240 -27.77 -3.53 14.85
C GLU A 240 -27.08 -3.99 16.15
N TYR A 241 -25.77 -3.81 16.24
CA TYR A 241 -24.98 -4.16 17.43
C TYR A 241 -25.40 -3.36 18.67
N GLU A 242 -25.55 -2.04 18.55
CA GLU A 242 -25.99 -1.20 19.67
C GLU A 242 -27.43 -1.51 20.08
N PHE A 243 -28.31 -1.82 19.12
CA PHE A 243 -29.66 -2.25 19.44
C PHE A 243 -29.64 -3.61 20.17
N LEU A 244 -28.82 -4.57 19.76
CA LEU A 244 -28.61 -5.82 20.50
C LEU A 244 -28.10 -5.58 21.93
N ASN A 245 -27.12 -4.68 22.11
CA ASN A 245 -26.63 -4.30 23.43
C ASN A 245 -27.76 -3.71 24.29
N LEU A 246 -28.62 -2.86 23.73
CA LEU A 246 -29.79 -2.35 24.48
C LEU A 246 -30.69 -3.49 24.98
N ILE A 247 -30.89 -4.54 24.18
CA ILE A 247 -31.66 -5.73 24.58
C ILE A 247 -30.95 -6.47 25.72
N ASP A 248 -29.65 -6.70 25.61
CA ASP A 248 -28.88 -7.48 26.58
C ASP A 248 -28.77 -6.79 27.95
N TYR A 249 -28.60 -5.47 27.97
CA TYR A 249 -28.47 -4.69 29.21
C TYR A 249 -29.80 -4.23 29.79
N GLY A 250 -30.94 -4.66 29.24
CA GLY A 250 -32.27 -4.48 29.83
C GLY A 250 -32.73 -3.02 29.98
N LYS A 251 -32.24 -2.11 29.13
CA LYS A 251 -32.66 -0.69 29.13
C LYS A 251 -34.05 -0.54 28.50
N ASP A 252 -34.72 0.60 28.70
CA ASP A 252 -36.03 0.90 28.12
C ASP A 252 -36.01 0.79 26.58
N ILE A 253 -36.50 -0.34 26.06
CA ILE A 253 -36.41 -0.71 24.64
C ILE A 253 -37.51 0.02 23.87
N PRO A 254 -37.18 0.91 22.92
CA PRO A 254 -38.17 1.69 22.21
C PRO A 254 -39.01 0.78 21.29
N LYS A 255 -40.33 0.72 21.51
CA LYS A 255 -41.25 -0.09 20.72
C LYS A 255 -41.99 0.75 19.68
N PRO A 256 -42.09 0.32 18.41
CA PRO A 256 -42.92 1.01 17.44
C PRO A 256 -44.40 0.87 17.81
N VAL A 257 -45.16 1.94 17.64
CA VAL A 257 -46.60 1.95 17.93
C VAL A 257 -47.33 1.06 16.92
N ASN A 258 -48.23 0.20 17.41
CA ASN A 258 -49.04 -0.71 16.57
C ASN A 258 -48.24 -1.66 15.66
N TYR A 259 -47.04 -2.07 16.08
CA TYR A 259 -46.20 -3.04 15.38
C TYR A 259 -45.95 -4.30 16.23
N PRO A 260 -46.08 -5.52 15.68
CA PRO A 260 -45.73 -6.76 16.37
C PRO A 260 -44.27 -6.77 16.84
N PHE A 261 -44.07 -6.81 18.16
CA PHE A 261 -42.74 -6.65 18.75
C PHE A 261 -42.41 -7.83 19.68
N ASN A 262 -41.77 -8.86 19.12
CA ASN A 262 -41.29 -10.01 19.86
C ASN A 262 -39.78 -9.90 20.12
N LEU A 263 -39.41 -9.50 21.34
CA LEU A 263 -38.02 -9.24 21.70
C LEU A 263 -37.11 -10.47 21.55
N PHE A 264 -37.63 -11.66 21.86
CA PHE A 264 -36.88 -12.90 21.76
C PHE A 264 -36.53 -13.21 20.30
N ASN A 265 -37.50 -13.10 19.39
CA ASN A 265 -37.30 -13.31 17.96
C ASN A 265 -36.44 -12.20 17.33
N ILE A 266 -36.61 -10.95 17.74
CA ILE A 266 -35.77 -9.83 17.29
C ILE A 266 -34.29 -10.08 17.66
N LYS A 267 -34.01 -10.48 18.90
CA LYS A 267 -32.66 -10.85 19.34
C LYS A 267 -32.11 -12.04 18.54
N THR A 268 -32.94 -13.05 18.25
CA THR A 268 -32.56 -14.17 17.38
C THR A 268 -32.13 -13.68 15.99
N VAL A 269 -32.89 -12.79 15.36
CA VAL A 269 -32.58 -12.25 14.02
C VAL A 269 -31.29 -11.43 14.03
N LEU A 270 -31.07 -10.58 15.04
CA LEU A 270 -29.84 -9.78 15.19
C LEU A 270 -28.59 -10.66 15.31
N LEU A 271 -28.65 -11.68 16.17
CA LEU A 271 -27.54 -12.63 16.37
C LEU A 271 -27.23 -13.43 15.10
N ILE A 272 -28.26 -13.87 14.36
CA ILE A 272 -28.07 -14.51 13.04
C ILE A 272 -27.42 -13.55 12.05
N GLY A 273 -27.89 -12.29 12.02
CA GLY A 273 -27.34 -11.24 11.16
C GLY A 273 -25.85 -11.05 11.39
N LEU A 274 -25.45 -10.80 12.64
CA LEU A 274 -24.05 -10.58 13.04
C LEU A 274 -23.18 -11.82 12.79
N LEU A 275 -23.67 -13.03 13.10
CA LEU A 275 -22.98 -14.28 12.80
C LEU A 275 -22.75 -14.45 11.29
N GLU A 276 -23.73 -14.12 10.45
CA GLU A 276 -23.56 -14.19 8.99
C GLU A 276 -22.46 -13.25 8.50
N ARG A 277 -22.34 -12.03 9.05
CA ARG A 277 -21.28 -11.08 8.66
C ARG A 277 -19.91 -11.49 9.23
N ALA A 278 -19.87 -12.12 10.39
CA ALA A 278 -18.64 -12.74 10.90
C ALA A 278 -18.17 -13.91 10.02
N LEU A 279 -19.09 -14.74 9.53
CA LEU A 279 -18.78 -15.79 8.56
C LEU A 279 -18.30 -15.22 7.22
N ARG A 280 -18.77 -14.05 6.81
CA ARG A 280 -18.24 -13.34 5.62
C ARG A 280 -16.79 -12.91 5.82
N LEU A 281 -16.41 -12.41 6.99
CA LEU A 281 -15.00 -12.09 7.31
C LEU A 281 -14.11 -13.34 7.24
N ASP A 282 -14.55 -14.44 7.88
CA ASP A 282 -13.85 -15.73 7.85
C ASP A 282 -13.72 -16.28 6.41
N TYR A 283 -14.78 -16.13 5.60
CA TYR A 283 -14.75 -16.47 4.17
C TYR A 283 -13.71 -15.67 3.38
N ASP A 284 -13.65 -14.35 3.56
CA ASP A 284 -12.71 -13.50 2.82
C ASP A 284 -11.26 -13.91 3.10
N ILE A 285 -10.94 -14.18 4.37
CA ILE A 285 -9.61 -14.61 4.79
C ILE A 285 -9.31 -16.01 4.26
N ALA A 286 -10.25 -16.94 4.38
CA ALA A 286 -10.07 -18.31 3.90
C ALA A 286 -9.87 -18.37 2.38
N VAL A 287 -10.78 -17.76 1.61
CA VAL A 287 -10.87 -17.94 0.17
C VAL A 287 -10.01 -16.94 -0.60
N HIS A 288 -9.99 -15.67 -0.21
CA HIS A 288 -9.26 -14.63 -0.96
C HIS A 288 -7.84 -14.42 -0.48
N LEU A 289 -7.55 -14.55 0.83
CA LEU A 289 -6.18 -14.44 1.35
C LEU A 289 -5.45 -15.79 1.32
N ASN A 290 -6.06 -16.84 1.86
CA ASN A 290 -5.42 -18.17 1.97
C ASN A 290 -5.69 -19.09 0.76
N ALA A 291 -6.39 -18.60 -0.26
CA ALA A 291 -6.71 -19.33 -1.49
C ALA A 291 -7.41 -20.70 -1.28
N GLN A 292 -8.18 -20.84 -0.19
CA GLN A 292 -8.98 -22.04 0.07
C GLN A 292 -10.10 -22.19 -0.98
N PHE A 293 -10.39 -23.43 -1.39
CA PHE A 293 -11.54 -23.69 -2.27
C PHE A 293 -12.87 -23.43 -1.54
N ILE A 294 -13.81 -22.83 -2.26
CA ILE A 294 -15.15 -22.48 -1.73
C ILE A 294 -15.86 -23.69 -1.12
N ASP A 295 -15.91 -24.82 -1.85
CA ASP A 295 -16.64 -26.01 -1.40
C ASP A 295 -16.03 -26.61 -0.13
N ASP A 296 -14.71 -26.53 0.01
CA ASP A 296 -13.99 -26.96 1.21
C ASP A 296 -14.33 -26.05 2.39
N TRP A 297 -14.29 -24.72 2.19
CA TRP A 297 -14.65 -23.75 3.22
C TRP A 297 -16.12 -23.92 3.67
N ILE A 298 -17.06 -24.10 2.73
CA ILE A 298 -18.47 -24.37 3.04
C ILE A 298 -18.60 -25.66 3.85
N THR A 299 -17.93 -26.73 3.44
CA THR A 299 -18.02 -28.04 4.12
C THR A 299 -17.47 -27.97 5.54
N GLN A 300 -16.31 -27.33 5.73
CA GLN A 300 -15.70 -27.14 7.04
C GLN A 300 -16.57 -26.24 7.94
N THR A 301 -17.06 -25.14 7.40
CA THR A 301 -17.88 -24.18 8.16
C THR A 301 -19.22 -24.77 8.56
N LYS A 302 -19.86 -25.57 7.70
CA LYS A 302 -21.07 -26.33 8.05
C LYS A 302 -20.82 -27.30 9.21
N ARG A 303 -19.68 -28.00 9.20
CA ARG A 303 -19.29 -28.88 10.32
C ARG A 303 -18.99 -28.10 11.59
N ARG A 304 -18.31 -26.95 11.48
CA ARG A 304 -17.96 -26.07 12.62
C ARG A 304 -19.20 -25.47 13.28
N THR A 305 -20.14 -24.96 12.49
CA THR A 305 -21.28 -24.17 12.99
C THR A 305 -22.57 -24.97 13.19
N GLY A 306 -22.74 -26.07 12.44
CA GLY A 306 -24.01 -26.82 12.37
C GLY A 306 -25.15 -26.09 11.65
N LEU A 307 -24.84 -24.97 10.99
CA LEU A 307 -25.79 -24.23 10.17
C LEU A 307 -25.94 -24.90 8.79
N THR A 308 -27.13 -25.40 8.48
CA THR A 308 -27.45 -26.01 7.17
C THR A 308 -28.33 -25.14 6.28
N LEU A 309 -28.81 -24.01 6.79
CA LEU A 309 -29.63 -23.03 6.07
C LEU A 309 -28.89 -22.37 4.89
N ASN A 310 -29.61 -21.57 4.09
CA ASN A 310 -29.08 -20.73 2.98
C ASN A 310 -28.03 -19.66 3.40
N CYS A 311 -27.42 -19.77 4.58
CA CYS A 311 -26.45 -18.84 5.17
C CYS A 311 -25.18 -18.66 4.34
N TYR A 312 -24.88 -19.56 3.39
CA TYR A 312 -23.67 -19.51 2.55
C TYR A 312 -23.93 -19.00 1.14
N SER A 313 -25.17 -18.60 0.83
CA SER A 313 -25.56 -18.12 -0.51
C SER A 313 -24.86 -16.81 -0.92
N PHE A 314 -24.24 -16.12 0.04
CA PHE A 314 -23.44 -14.92 -0.21
C PHE A 314 -22.12 -15.22 -0.94
N VAL A 315 -21.61 -16.46 -0.90
CA VAL A 315 -20.30 -16.81 -1.45
C VAL A 315 -20.21 -16.47 -2.95
N ASP A 316 -21.24 -16.82 -3.72
CA ASP A 316 -21.31 -16.47 -5.14
C ASP A 316 -21.40 -14.95 -5.37
N GLU A 317 -22.00 -14.21 -4.44
CA GLU A 317 -22.13 -12.75 -4.53
C GLU A 317 -20.79 -12.04 -4.33
N PHE A 318 -19.90 -12.58 -3.51
CA PHE A 318 -18.68 -11.89 -3.08
C PHE A 318 -17.37 -12.48 -3.62
N TYR A 319 -17.38 -13.64 -4.29
CA TYR A 319 -16.15 -14.27 -4.81
C TYR A 319 -15.30 -13.40 -5.75
N GLY A 320 -15.91 -12.41 -6.42
CA GLY A 320 -15.19 -11.46 -7.26
C GLY A 320 -14.90 -10.10 -6.61
N LEU A 321 -15.15 -9.96 -5.31
CA LEU A 321 -15.08 -8.69 -4.57
C LEU A 321 -14.19 -8.86 -3.31
N PRO A 322 -12.91 -9.23 -3.46
CA PRO A 322 -12.05 -9.54 -2.31
C PRO A 322 -11.86 -8.33 -1.40
N GLY A 323 -11.90 -8.58 -0.08
CA GLY A 323 -11.78 -7.55 0.95
C GLY A 323 -13.11 -6.88 1.32
N PHE A 324 -14.17 -7.08 0.53
CA PHE A 324 -15.46 -6.44 0.78
C PHE A 324 -16.20 -7.08 1.97
N CYS A 325 -16.14 -8.40 2.07
CA CYS A 325 -16.76 -9.14 3.17
C CYS A 325 -16.07 -8.85 4.51
N ALA A 326 -14.75 -8.65 4.50
CA ALA A 326 -14.01 -8.26 5.70
C ALA A 326 -14.46 -6.89 6.25
N GLY A 327 -14.79 -5.93 5.37
CA GLY A 327 -15.14 -4.57 5.75
C GLY A 327 -16.38 -4.42 6.64
N TYR A 328 -17.27 -5.42 6.66
CA TYR A 328 -18.45 -5.47 7.53
C TYR A 328 -18.07 -5.46 9.02
N MET A 329 -17.44 -6.54 9.48
CA MET A 329 -17.09 -6.69 10.89
C MET A 329 -15.95 -5.77 11.32
N LEU A 330 -14.97 -5.52 10.44
CA LEU A 330 -13.89 -4.57 10.70
C LEU A 330 -14.44 -3.14 10.85
N GLY A 331 -15.35 -2.75 9.95
CA GLY A 331 -16.03 -1.46 10.00
C GLY A 331 -16.89 -1.30 11.26
N LEU A 332 -17.68 -2.31 11.62
CA LEU A 332 -18.41 -2.36 12.89
C LEU A 332 -17.46 -2.12 14.09
N ASN A 333 -16.36 -2.89 14.15
CA ASN A 333 -15.41 -2.81 15.26
C ASN A 333 -14.72 -1.44 15.36
N THR A 334 -14.42 -0.83 14.21
CA THR A 334 -13.78 0.48 14.16
C THR A 334 -14.77 1.58 14.53
N LEU A 335 -15.95 1.58 13.89
CA LEU A 335 -16.92 2.65 14.04
C LEU A 335 -17.55 2.68 15.43
N ARG A 336 -17.77 1.52 16.08
CA ARG A 336 -18.27 1.49 17.47
C ARG A 336 -17.35 2.27 18.41
N ASN A 337 -16.03 2.15 18.20
CA ASN A 337 -14.98 2.77 19.00
C ASN A 337 -14.67 4.23 18.62
N GLU A 338 -15.22 4.71 17.50
CA GLU A 338 -15.05 6.10 17.06
C GLU A 338 -15.89 7.05 17.91
N GLN A 339 -15.28 8.13 18.38
CA GLN A 339 -15.96 9.15 19.19
C GLN A 339 -16.78 10.09 18.30
N ASP A 340 -16.21 10.49 17.15
CA ASP A 340 -16.86 11.39 16.20
C ASP A 340 -17.48 10.61 15.03
N LYS A 341 -18.52 9.83 15.33
CA LYS A 341 -19.28 9.08 14.32
C LYS A 341 -19.92 9.99 13.27
N LEU A 342 -20.31 11.21 13.66
CA LEU A 342 -20.94 12.18 12.76
C LEU A 342 -19.98 12.62 11.65
N SER A 343 -18.69 12.84 11.94
CA SER A 343 -17.69 13.16 10.91
C SER A 343 -17.50 12.05 9.87
N ILE A 344 -17.61 10.78 10.30
CA ILE A 344 -17.54 9.62 9.40
C ILE A 344 -18.80 9.53 8.54
N ILE A 345 -19.98 9.64 9.15
CA ILE A 345 -21.29 9.56 8.48
C ILE A 345 -21.51 10.73 7.52
N SER A 346 -21.01 11.92 7.87
CA SER A 346 -21.01 13.10 6.99
C SER A 346 -19.88 13.09 5.97
N GLY A 347 -19.06 12.04 5.92
CA GLY A 347 -17.96 11.93 4.97
C GLY A 347 -16.87 13.01 5.07
N VAL A 348 -16.82 13.73 6.19
CA VAL A 348 -15.73 14.65 6.53
C VAL A 348 -14.46 13.88 6.85
N LYS A 349 -14.60 12.72 7.52
CA LYS A 349 -13.52 11.81 7.88
C LYS A 349 -13.77 10.44 7.21
N SER A 350 -12.71 9.78 6.75
CA SER A 350 -12.79 8.38 6.28
C SER A 350 -12.70 7.40 7.44
N LEU A 351 -13.46 6.30 7.39
CA LEU A 351 -13.32 5.22 8.36
C LEU A 351 -12.05 4.42 8.08
N ASP A 352 -11.21 4.26 9.10
CA ASP A 352 -10.00 3.43 9.02
C ASP A 352 -10.31 1.99 9.40
N PHE A 353 -10.70 1.18 8.42
CA PHE A 353 -11.10 -0.22 8.62
C PHE A 353 -10.01 -1.12 9.19
N LEU A 354 -8.73 -0.72 9.08
CA LEU A 354 -7.60 -1.49 9.59
C LEU A 354 -7.14 -1.00 10.96
N ASN A 355 -7.71 0.09 11.46
CA ASN A 355 -7.54 0.54 12.83
C ASN A 355 -8.32 -0.34 13.81
N LEU A 356 -7.91 -1.61 13.85
CA LEU A 356 -8.23 -2.58 14.88
C LEU A 356 -7.45 -2.22 16.14
N ASN A 357 -7.72 -1.04 16.69
CA ASN A 357 -6.95 -0.57 17.83
C ASN A 357 -7.19 -1.50 19.02
N SER A 358 -6.14 -2.27 19.29
CA SER A 358 -5.44 -2.35 20.57
C SER A 358 -6.36 -2.17 21.78
N SER A 359 -6.51 -3.27 22.50
CA SER A 359 -7.22 -3.44 23.75
C SER A 359 -6.59 -2.67 24.93
N ASP A 360 -6.31 -1.37 24.78
CA ASP A 360 -5.90 -0.50 25.88
C ASP A 360 -6.57 0.88 25.76
N GLU A 361 -7.48 1.22 26.68
CA GLU A 361 -8.06 2.57 26.81
C GLU A 361 -6.98 3.67 26.94
N LEU A 362 -5.77 3.28 27.37
CA LEU A 362 -4.58 4.13 27.47
C LEU A 362 -3.89 4.43 26.12
N SER A 363 -4.15 3.72 25.03
CA SER A 363 -3.56 4.03 23.71
C SER A 363 -4.42 4.99 22.89
N ILE A 364 -5.73 5.06 23.19
CA ILE A 364 -6.75 5.77 22.40
C ILE A 364 -6.93 7.23 22.86
N SER A 365 -6.50 7.60 24.07
CA SER A 365 -6.66 8.96 24.56
C SER A 365 -5.84 9.96 23.72
N PRO A 366 -6.41 11.12 23.30
CA PRO A 366 -5.61 12.21 22.74
C PRO A 366 -4.50 12.68 23.71
N LEU A 367 -4.64 12.40 25.01
CA LEU A 367 -3.64 12.69 26.04
C LEU A 367 -2.42 11.76 25.95
N THR A 368 -2.57 10.56 25.39
CA THR A 368 -1.50 9.56 25.27
C THR A 368 -0.78 9.63 23.93
N ASP A 369 -1.34 10.30 22.93
CA ASP A 369 -0.63 10.68 21.70
C ASP A 369 0.32 11.88 21.94
N ILE A 370 1.37 11.62 22.70
CA ILE A 370 2.40 12.60 23.06
C ILE A 370 3.06 13.24 21.82
N PRO A 371 3.39 12.50 20.74
CA PRO A 371 3.98 13.08 19.54
C PRO A 371 3.18 14.23 18.92
N THR A 372 1.84 14.15 18.87
CA THR A 372 1.00 15.18 18.23
C THR A 372 0.72 16.41 19.10
N GLN A 373 1.09 16.37 20.38
CA GLN A 373 0.94 17.50 21.29
C GLN A 373 1.86 18.68 20.92
N ARG A 374 1.62 19.86 21.52
CA ARG A 374 2.52 21.00 21.36
C ARG A 374 3.79 20.84 22.20
N PRO A 375 4.98 21.17 21.64
CA PRO A 375 6.21 21.22 22.43
C PRO A 375 6.21 22.44 23.36
N GLN A 376 7.03 22.37 24.42
CA GLN A 376 7.25 23.50 25.34
C GLN A 376 7.89 24.69 24.62
N HIS A 377 8.77 24.42 23.65
CA HIS A 377 9.44 25.42 22.83
C HIS A 377 9.13 25.12 21.35
N PRO A 378 8.25 25.90 20.70
CA PRO A 378 7.83 25.64 19.33
C PRO A 378 8.90 26.08 18.34
N ILE A 379 9.85 25.19 18.05
CA ILE A 379 10.95 25.39 17.12
C ILE A 379 10.87 24.32 16.04
N TYR A 380 11.02 24.71 14.78
CA TYR A 380 11.05 23.80 13.64
C TYR A 380 12.29 22.90 13.69
N ILE A 381 12.13 21.60 13.45
CA ILE A 381 13.25 20.66 13.31
C ILE A 381 13.37 20.25 11.85
N GLN A 382 14.53 20.48 11.26
CA GLN A 382 14.78 20.24 9.83
C GLN A 382 14.75 18.74 9.47
N SER A 383 15.19 17.87 10.39
CA SER A 383 15.31 16.44 10.14
C SER A 383 15.24 15.65 11.46
N VAL A 384 14.28 14.76 11.57
CA VAL A 384 14.13 13.80 12.69
C VAL A 384 13.64 12.47 12.15
N GLY A 385 14.17 11.36 12.67
CA GLY A 385 13.83 10.04 12.17
C GLY A 385 14.70 8.93 12.74
N SER A 386 14.89 7.87 11.97
CA SER A 386 15.68 6.69 12.33
C SER A 386 16.87 6.52 11.38
N SER A 387 18.06 6.28 11.95
CA SER A 387 19.27 5.92 11.23
C SER A 387 19.64 4.45 11.44
N ASP A 388 20.57 3.93 10.63
CA ASP A 388 21.15 2.57 10.74
C ASP A 388 20.12 1.43 10.80
N SER A 389 18.94 1.64 10.24
CA SER A 389 17.90 0.62 10.15
C SER A 389 18.24 -0.37 9.05
N THR A 390 18.04 -1.66 9.26
CA THR A 390 18.24 -2.66 8.21
C THR A 390 16.91 -2.96 7.54
N CYS A 391 16.86 -2.90 6.21
CA CYS A 391 15.71 -3.32 5.44
C CYS A 391 16.09 -4.31 4.35
N PHE A 392 15.10 -5.08 3.90
CA PHE A 392 15.24 -6.12 2.90
C PHE A 392 14.27 -5.85 1.76
N PHE A 393 14.70 -6.12 0.52
CA PHE A 393 13.86 -6.03 -0.68
C PHE A 393 14.48 -6.77 -1.87
N ASN A 394 13.63 -7.15 -2.83
CA ASN A 394 14.05 -7.76 -4.09
C ASN A 394 14.39 -6.68 -5.13
N LEU A 395 15.67 -6.58 -5.54
CA LEU A 395 16.16 -5.58 -6.49
C LEU A 395 16.71 -6.24 -7.76
N ILE A 396 16.38 -5.69 -8.92
CA ILE A 396 17.09 -6.01 -10.16
C ILE A 396 18.50 -5.42 -10.07
N ASN A 397 19.50 -6.29 -9.92
CA ASN A 397 20.88 -5.90 -9.78
C ASN A 397 21.37 -5.24 -11.08
N PRO A 398 21.83 -3.98 -11.04
CA PRO A 398 22.18 -3.22 -12.25
C PRO A 398 23.41 -3.76 -12.99
N PHE A 399 24.20 -4.64 -12.36
CA PHE A 399 25.41 -5.21 -12.95
C PHE A 399 25.19 -6.61 -13.53
N THR A 400 24.23 -7.37 -12.99
CA THR A 400 24.00 -8.78 -13.38
C THR A 400 22.65 -8.99 -14.06
N ASN A 401 21.73 -8.03 -14.01
CA ASN A 401 20.33 -8.13 -14.43
C ASN A 401 19.54 -9.29 -13.78
N ARG A 402 20.03 -9.80 -12.65
CA ARG A 402 19.32 -10.80 -11.83
C ARG A 402 18.52 -10.10 -10.75
N CYS A 403 17.41 -10.72 -10.34
CA CYS A 403 16.68 -10.29 -9.16
C CYS A 403 17.38 -10.88 -7.93
N ASP A 404 18.00 -10.01 -7.13
CA ASP A 404 18.70 -10.39 -5.90
C ASP A 404 17.86 -9.94 -4.70
N HIS A 405 17.79 -10.78 -3.66
CA HIS A 405 17.25 -10.37 -2.36
C HIS A 405 18.36 -9.66 -1.59
N ILE A 406 18.19 -8.35 -1.37
CA ILE A 406 19.24 -7.46 -0.89
C ILE A 406 18.93 -6.96 0.51
N ALA A 407 19.95 -6.92 1.36
CA ALA A 407 19.94 -6.17 2.61
C ALA A 407 20.51 -4.76 2.38
N ALA A 408 19.80 -3.73 2.82
CA ALA A 408 20.23 -2.35 2.76
C ALA A 408 20.24 -1.72 4.16
N GLN A 409 21.18 -0.81 4.39
CA GLN A 409 21.12 0.12 5.52
C GLN A 409 20.31 1.34 5.08
N ALA A 410 19.30 1.69 5.86
CA ALA A 410 18.37 2.77 5.61
C ALA A 410 18.45 3.81 6.73
N SER A 411 18.51 5.07 6.33
CA SER A 411 18.22 6.22 7.19
C SER A 411 17.04 6.96 6.60
N VAL A 412 16.01 7.19 7.41
CA VAL A 412 14.75 7.84 7.01
C VAL A 412 14.46 8.93 8.01
N SER A 413 14.22 10.14 7.53
CA SER A 413 13.86 11.28 8.36
C SER A 413 12.84 12.19 7.69
N VAL A 414 12.17 12.98 8.51
CA VAL A 414 11.18 13.97 8.09
C VAL A 414 11.42 15.29 8.83
N ALA A 415 10.92 16.38 8.27
CA ALA A 415 10.84 17.64 9.01
C ALA A 415 9.75 17.57 10.10
N LEU A 416 9.92 18.31 11.19
CA LEU A 416 8.93 18.42 12.26
C LEU A 416 8.48 19.87 12.44
N SER A 417 7.16 20.06 12.38
CA SER A 417 6.51 21.35 12.60
C SER A 417 6.78 21.90 14.02
N PRO A 418 6.89 23.23 14.21
CA PRO A 418 7.03 23.83 15.53
C PRO A 418 5.85 23.52 16.47
N TYR A 419 4.71 23.13 15.91
CA TYR A 419 3.48 22.86 16.66
C TYR A 419 3.30 21.40 17.04
N GLN A 420 4.23 20.53 16.64
CA GLN A 420 4.20 19.09 16.90
C GLN A 420 5.40 18.72 17.79
N ARG A 421 5.15 17.94 18.85
CA ARG A 421 6.17 17.60 19.86
C ARG A 421 7.11 16.50 19.40
N GLY A 422 6.66 15.59 18.54
CA GLY A 422 7.48 14.51 17.98
C GLY A 422 6.83 13.81 16.80
N ILE A 423 7.58 12.91 16.16
CA ILE A 423 7.06 12.04 15.09
C ILE A 423 6.66 10.68 15.65
N HIS A 424 5.88 9.92 14.87
CA HIS A 424 5.58 8.53 15.20
C HIS A 424 6.66 7.61 14.63
N MET A 425 7.74 7.39 15.38
CA MET A 425 8.93 6.65 14.93
C MET A 425 8.62 5.26 14.35
N SER A 426 7.69 4.52 14.96
CA SER A 426 7.30 3.18 14.51
C SER A 426 6.76 3.15 13.07
N ARG A 427 6.10 4.23 12.61
CA ARG A 427 5.60 4.32 11.23
C ARG A 427 6.73 4.29 10.20
N LEU A 428 7.90 4.86 10.52
CA LEU A 428 9.06 4.79 9.62
C LEU A 428 9.59 3.36 9.49
N GLN A 429 9.64 2.63 10.61
CA GLN A 429 10.08 1.23 10.62
C GLN A 429 9.09 0.29 9.92
N GLU A 430 7.79 0.60 10.00
CA GLU A 430 6.76 -0.11 9.27
C GLU A 430 6.95 -0.02 7.75
N ILE A 431 7.28 1.17 7.22
CA ILE A 431 7.61 1.33 5.79
C ILE A 431 8.77 0.40 5.41
N LEU A 432 9.85 0.39 6.19
CA LEU A 432 11.05 -0.38 5.92
C LEU A 432 10.82 -1.89 5.96
N ASN A 433 10.01 -2.39 6.90
CA ASN A 433 9.67 -3.80 7.02
C ASN A 433 8.74 -4.30 5.89
N ASN A 434 7.97 -3.39 5.29
CA ASN A 434 6.98 -3.72 4.27
C ASN A 434 7.53 -3.65 2.84
N LEU A 435 8.83 -3.37 2.65
CA LEU A 435 9.46 -3.26 1.32
C LEU A 435 9.55 -4.60 0.57
N ASP A 436 9.65 -5.72 1.29
CA ASP A 436 9.69 -7.08 0.76
C ASP A 436 8.36 -7.57 0.18
N ILE A 437 7.26 -6.85 0.45
CA ILE A 437 5.92 -7.27 0.01
C ILE A 437 5.76 -7.12 -1.52
N ARG A 438 6.56 -6.25 -2.16
CA ARG A 438 6.59 -6.18 -3.62
C ARG A 438 7.46 -7.30 -4.19
N GLU A 439 7.00 -7.91 -5.29
CA GLU A 439 7.75 -8.98 -5.96
C GLU A 439 9.16 -8.54 -6.40
N LYS A 440 9.32 -7.29 -6.90
CA LYS A 440 10.61 -6.74 -7.37
C LYS A 440 10.61 -5.21 -7.52
N TRP A 441 11.80 -4.61 -7.41
CA TRP A 441 12.11 -3.21 -7.70
C TRP A 441 13.08 -3.10 -8.89
N ASN A 442 12.91 -2.12 -9.78
CA ASN A 442 13.78 -2.00 -10.96
C ASN A 442 15.07 -1.24 -10.68
N SER A 443 15.06 -0.33 -9.71
CA SER A 443 16.25 0.43 -9.31
C SER A 443 16.24 0.78 -7.83
N LEU A 444 17.43 1.04 -7.27
CA LEU A 444 17.56 1.47 -5.87
C LEU A 444 16.97 2.87 -5.64
N VAL A 445 16.93 3.71 -6.68
CA VAL A 445 16.32 5.05 -6.64
C VAL A 445 14.81 4.93 -6.44
N GLU A 446 14.14 4.05 -7.19
CA GLU A 446 12.69 3.80 -7.02
C GLU A 446 12.34 3.37 -5.58
N VAL A 447 13.21 2.60 -4.92
CA VAL A 447 13.02 2.21 -3.52
C VAL A 447 13.13 3.42 -2.60
N ALA A 448 14.16 4.25 -2.78
CA ALA A 448 14.35 5.46 -1.97
C ALA A 448 13.19 6.45 -2.15
N ASP A 449 12.70 6.63 -3.37
CA ASP A 449 11.57 7.51 -3.71
C ASP A 449 10.29 7.04 -3.05
N PHE A 450 10.00 5.74 -3.14
CA PHE A 450 8.84 5.16 -2.48
C PHE A 450 8.88 5.39 -0.96
N ILE A 451 10.02 5.13 -0.31
CA ILE A 451 10.17 5.34 1.13
C ILE A 451 9.96 6.82 1.48
N ALA A 452 10.51 7.74 0.68
CA ALA A 452 10.38 9.18 0.94
C ALA A 452 8.91 9.62 0.85
N ILE A 453 8.20 9.22 -0.21
CA ILE A 453 6.77 9.52 -0.38
C ILE A 453 5.95 8.99 0.79
N GLN A 454 6.13 7.71 1.15
CA GLN A 454 5.39 7.11 2.27
C GLN A 454 5.73 7.74 3.62
N ALA A 455 7.01 8.07 3.87
CA ALA A 455 7.44 8.70 5.10
C ALA A 455 6.80 10.09 5.27
N ARG A 456 6.74 10.88 4.19
CA ARG A 456 6.09 12.18 4.18
C ARG A 456 4.59 12.08 4.46
N GLU A 457 3.91 11.17 3.77
CA GLU A 457 2.45 10.96 3.90
C GLU A 457 2.06 10.47 5.29
N LEU A 458 2.72 9.42 5.80
CA LEU A 458 2.40 8.79 7.09
C LEU A 458 2.75 9.67 8.30
N GLN A 459 3.70 10.59 8.15
CA GLN A 459 4.06 11.56 9.20
C GLN A 459 3.38 12.92 9.02
N ASN A 460 2.63 13.14 7.94
CA ASN A 460 2.06 14.44 7.57
C ASN A 460 3.11 15.57 7.63
N SER A 461 4.27 15.33 7.05
CA SER A 461 5.40 16.26 7.07
C SER A 461 5.55 17.05 5.77
N GLU A 462 6.15 18.23 5.83
CA GLU A 462 6.45 19.04 4.65
C GLU A 462 7.60 18.47 3.82
N LYS A 463 8.57 17.81 4.48
CA LYS A 463 9.80 17.31 3.87
C LYS A 463 10.15 15.92 4.39
N SER A 464 10.67 15.07 3.51
CA SER A 464 11.29 13.79 3.89
C SER A 464 12.64 13.57 3.21
N GLU A 465 13.54 12.89 3.91
CA GLU A 465 14.87 12.52 3.43
C GLU A 465 15.10 11.02 3.66
N VAL A 466 15.60 10.35 2.64
CA VAL A 466 15.93 8.92 2.68
C VAL A 466 17.35 8.73 2.16
N ASN A 467 18.11 7.87 2.82
CA ASN A 467 19.43 7.42 2.39
C ASN A 467 19.49 5.90 2.50
N LEU A 468 19.70 5.22 1.38
CA LEU A 468 19.88 3.78 1.29
C LEU A 468 21.32 3.47 0.92
N ILE A 469 21.91 2.52 1.63
CA ILE A 469 23.26 2.03 1.40
C ILE A 469 23.19 0.51 1.19
N VAL A 470 23.68 0.05 0.04
CA VAL A 470 23.67 -1.35 -0.36
C VAL A 470 25.10 -1.80 -0.66
N ASN A 471 25.53 -2.88 0.01
CA ASN A 471 26.75 -3.59 -0.36
C ASN A 471 26.44 -4.53 -1.53
N SER A 472 27.17 -4.38 -2.63
CA SER A 472 27.03 -5.22 -3.83
C SER A 472 28.40 -5.60 -4.39
N TYR A 473 28.40 -6.26 -5.55
CA TYR A 473 29.61 -6.63 -6.25
C TYR A 473 29.41 -6.62 -7.76
N ILE A 474 30.51 -6.41 -8.48
CA ILE A 474 30.59 -6.49 -9.93
C ILE A 474 31.38 -7.73 -10.30
N GLU A 475 30.86 -8.56 -11.21
CA GLU A 475 31.59 -9.70 -11.75
C GLU A 475 32.59 -9.22 -12.81
N THR A 476 33.88 -9.46 -12.59
CA THR A 476 34.96 -9.07 -13.49
C THR A 476 35.64 -10.30 -14.10
N PHE A 477 36.23 -10.13 -15.28
CA PHE A 477 36.98 -11.16 -15.98
C PHE A 477 38.42 -10.72 -16.23
N ASN A 478 39.36 -11.45 -15.63
CA ASN A 478 40.79 -11.20 -15.74
C ASN A 478 41.30 -11.66 -17.10
N SER A 479 41.65 -10.71 -17.95
CA SER A 479 42.04 -11.01 -19.33
C SER A 479 43.34 -11.82 -19.46
N LYS A 480 44.30 -11.73 -18.52
CA LYS A 480 45.60 -12.42 -18.65
C LYS A 480 45.52 -13.86 -18.17
N SER A 481 44.92 -14.11 -17.01
CA SER A 481 44.78 -15.46 -16.46
C SER A 481 43.50 -16.19 -16.88
N LYS A 482 42.56 -15.49 -17.53
CA LYS A 482 41.23 -16.00 -17.92
C LYS A 482 40.40 -16.47 -16.71
N THR A 483 40.59 -15.85 -15.54
CA THR A 483 39.81 -16.15 -14.32
C THR A 483 38.70 -15.15 -14.08
N ARG A 484 37.63 -15.58 -13.41
CA ARG A 484 36.59 -14.67 -12.90
C ARG A 484 36.97 -14.15 -11.52
N SER A 485 36.59 -12.90 -11.25
CA SER A 485 36.78 -12.23 -9.97
C SER A 485 35.49 -11.46 -9.64
N LYS A 486 35.39 -11.01 -8.38
CA LYS A 486 34.29 -10.17 -7.90
C LYS A 486 34.87 -8.95 -7.24
N GLN A 487 34.45 -7.77 -7.68
CA GLN A 487 34.85 -6.51 -7.10
C GLN A 487 33.74 -5.98 -6.18
N PRO A 488 33.99 -5.80 -4.88
CA PRO A 488 33.00 -5.23 -3.98
C PRO A 488 32.78 -3.74 -4.28
N VAL A 489 31.51 -3.34 -4.27
CA VAL A 489 31.09 -1.94 -4.46
C VAL A 489 30.03 -1.56 -3.45
N LEU A 490 30.02 -0.29 -3.06
CA LEU A 490 28.95 0.29 -2.25
C LEU A 490 28.07 1.14 -3.15
N MET A 491 26.79 0.82 -3.23
CA MET A 491 25.79 1.62 -3.91
C MET A 491 25.03 2.44 -2.88
N THR A 492 24.81 3.71 -3.19
CA THR A 492 24.01 4.62 -2.36
C THR A 492 22.92 5.23 -3.21
N ALA A 493 21.73 5.37 -2.65
CA ALA A 493 20.63 6.12 -3.26
C ALA A 493 20.00 7.00 -2.19
N ASN A 494 19.85 8.28 -2.50
CA ASN A 494 19.22 9.23 -1.59
C ASN A 494 18.07 9.90 -2.32
N CYS A 495 17.00 10.15 -1.58
CA CYS A 495 15.83 10.86 -2.07
C CYS A 495 15.48 11.95 -1.06
N THR A 496 15.33 13.18 -1.53
CA THR A 496 14.77 14.29 -0.75
C THR A 496 13.49 14.74 -1.44
N LEU A 497 12.38 14.73 -0.69
CA LEU A 497 11.08 15.19 -1.16
C LEU A 497 10.72 16.47 -0.39
N SER A 498 10.53 17.57 -1.11
CA SER A 498 10.08 18.86 -0.59
C SER A 498 9.11 19.50 -1.58
N ASP A 499 7.97 20.03 -1.11
CA ASP A 499 6.99 20.74 -1.97
C ASP A 499 6.60 19.97 -3.24
N SER A 500 6.46 18.63 -3.13
CA SER A 500 6.18 17.70 -4.24
C SER A 500 7.28 17.61 -5.30
N THR A 501 8.43 18.24 -5.08
CA THR A 501 9.64 18.08 -5.90
C THR A 501 10.55 17.02 -5.30
N LEU A 502 11.01 16.16 -6.18
CA LEU A 502 11.80 14.98 -5.88
C LEU A 502 13.23 15.24 -6.36
N LEU A 503 14.16 15.29 -5.41
CA LEU A 503 15.59 15.48 -5.70
C LEU A 503 16.32 14.20 -5.31
N HIS A 504 16.78 13.47 -6.32
CA HIS A 504 17.36 12.16 -6.14
C HIS A 504 18.87 12.22 -6.33
N SER A 505 19.58 11.34 -5.65
CA SER A 505 20.99 11.15 -5.90
C SER A 505 21.36 9.69 -5.87
N ILE A 506 22.31 9.30 -6.70
CA ILE A 506 22.98 8.00 -6.62
C ILE A 506 24.44 8.19 -6.31
N GLY A 507 25.05 7.20 -5.68
CA GLY A 507 26.49 7.20 -5.52
C GLY A 507 27.10 5.80 -5.53
N LEU A 508 28.31 5.71 -6.07
CA LEU A 508 29.09 4.49 -6.19
C LEU A 508 30.41 4.69 -5.48
N SER A 509 30.72 3.83 -4.51
CA SER A 509 32.05 3.79 -3.88
C SER A 509 32.76 2.49 -4.22
N ILE A 510 34.01 2.62 -4.65
CA ILE A 510 34.80 1.52 -5.19
C ILE A 510 36.27 1.62 -4.76
N LYS A 511 36.91 0.46 -4.60
CA LYS A 511 38.33 0.38 -4.21
C LYS A 511 39.24 0.61 -5.41
N VAL A 512 40.17 1.53 -5.24
CA VAL A 512 41.13 1.96 -6.28
C VAL A 512 42.58 1.82 -5.80
N MET A 513 43.51 1.84 -6.75
CA MET A 513 44.94 1.91 -6.51
C MET A 513 45.55 3.07 -7.29
N THR A 514 46.53 3.74 -6.68
CA THR A 514 47.33 4.79 -7.34
C THR A 514 48.82 4.51 -7.15
N ALA A 515 49.64 5.12 -7.99
CA ALA A 515 51.10 5.16 -7.83
C ALA A 515 51.54 6.62 -7.85
N CYS A 516 52.42 7.00 -6.92
CA CYS A 516 52.85 8.38 -6.78
C CYS A 516 53.82 8.78 -7.89
N PRO A 517 53.55 9.85 -8.67
CA PRO A 517 54.44 10.30 -9.73
C PRO A 517 55.73 10.95 -9.19
N CYS A 518 55.74 11.50 -7.97
CA CYS A 518 56.89 12.20 -7.39
C CYS A 518 58.15 11.31 -7.32
N THR A 519 58.09 10.23 -6.55
CA THR A 519 59.24 9.34 -6.32
C THR A 519 59.67 8.65 -7.61
N MET A 520 58.72 8.33 -8.48
CA MET A 520 59.02 7.79 -9.81
C MET A 520 59.87 8.75 -10.64
N LYS A 521 59.57 10.05 -10.60
CA LYS A 521 60.37 11.07 -11.30
C LYS A 521 61.80 11.15 -10.77
N TYR A 522 62.00 11.11 -9.45
CA TYR A 522 63.34 11.08 -8.85
C TYR A 522 64.13 9.85 -9.29
N SER A 523 63.52 8.67 -9.23
CA SER A 523 64.14 7.41 -9.67
C SER A 523 64.51 7.44 -11.15
N ARG A 524 63.65 7.99 -12.01
CA ARG A 524 63.91 8.14 -13.44
C ARG A 524 65.09 9.08 -13.74
N ILE A 525 65.16 10.23 -13.07
CA ILE A 525 66.28 11.19 -13.22
C ILE A 525 67.60 10.53 -12.77
N LYS A 526 67.58 9.79 -11.65
CA LYS A 526 68.76 9.08 -11.15
C LYS A 526 69.22 7.99 -12.13
N ALA A 527 68.29 7.22 -12.70
CA ALA A 527 68.59 6.22 -13.71
C ALA A 527 69.24 6.86 -14.95
N GLU A 528 68.67 7.97 -15.45
CA GLU A 528 69.22 8.70 -16.58
C GLU A 528 70.65 9.19 -16.33
N LYS A 529 70.91 9.77 -15.15
CA LYS A 529 72.26 10.22 -14.76
C LYS A 529 73.26 9.06 -14.75
N ASN A 530 72.90 7.92 -14.18
CA ASN A 530 73.75 6.73 -14.10
C ASN A 530 74.02 6.11 -15.48
N LEU A 531 73.04 6.16 -16.38
CA LEU A 531 73.19 5.67 -17.76
C LEU A 531 74.07 6.60 -18.58
N LYS A 532 73.88 7.93 -18.48
CA LYS A 532 74.75 8.92 -19.12
C LYS A 532 76.21 8.77 -18.67
N SER A 533 76.45 8.57 -17.38
CA SER A 533 77.83 8.36 -16.87
C SER A 533 78.44 7.03 -17.32
N SER A 534 77.64 5.97 -17.44
CA SER A 534 78.14 4.62 -17.80
C SER A 534 78.33 4.45 -19.31
N LEU A 535 77.45 5.03 -20.14
CA LEU A 535 77.45 4.87 -21.59
C LEU A 535 78.21 6.00 -22.31
N GLY A 536 78.43 7.15 -21.68
CA GLY A 536 79.14 8.27 -22.28
C GLY A 536 78.51 8.72 -23.61
N GLY A 537 79.31 8.80 -24.67
CA GLY A 537 78.87 9.20 -26.02
C GLY A 537 77.94 8.21 -26.73
N TYR A 538 77.71 7.02 -26.15
CA TYR A 538 76.75 6.03 -26.67
C TYR A 538 75.35 6.17 -26.05
N PHE A 539 75.13 7.16 -25.17
CA PHE A 539 73.81 7.43 -24.61
C PHE A 539 72.91 8.09 -25.67
N ASP A 540 71.76 7.49 -25.92
CA ASP A 540 70.67 8.03 -26.73
C ASP A 540 69.42 8.21 -25.84
N GLU A 541 68.70 9.32 -26.00
CA GLU A 541 67.47 9.61 -25.27
C GLU A 541 66.38 8.56 -25.54
N SER A 542 66.41 7.90 -26.71
CA SER A 542 65.50 6.79 -27.04
C SER A 542 65.61 5.62 -26.05
N ILE A 543 66.78 5.42 -25.41
CA ILE A 543 66.98 4.38 -24.39
C ILE A 543 66.03 4.61 -23.22
N MET A 544 65.83 5.87 -22.80
CA MET A 544 64.94 6.22 -21.70
C MET A 544 63.47 5.97 -22.01
N GLN A 545 63.07 5.90 -23.28
CA GLN A 545 61.69 5.59 -23.68
C GLN A 545 61.36 4.11 -23.49
N ASN A 546 62.36 3.23 -23.56
CA ASN A 546 62.21 1.78 -23.40
C ASN A 546 62.39 1.30 -21.95
N ILE A 547 62.72 2.20 -21.02
CA ILE A 547 62.84 1.85 -19.60
C ILE A 547 61.44 1.79 -18.97
N PRO A 548 61.07 0.65 -18.34
CA PRO A 548 59.78 0.53 -17.66
C PRO A 548 59.68 1.53 -16.50
N PRO A 549 58.47 1.85 -16.02
CA PRO A 549 58.30 2.69 -14.85
C PRO A 549 59.17 2.23 -13.68
N THR A 550 59.87 3.17 -13.08
CA THR A 550 60.76 2.89 -11.95
C THR A 550 59.96 2.78 -10.66
N PHE A 551 60.57 2.21 -9.62
CA PHE A 551 59.93 2.05 -8.32
C PHE A 551 59.39 3.38 -7.77
N THR A 552 58.18 3.30 -7.22
CA THR A 552 57.51 4.33 -6.42
C THR A 552 56.60 3.63 -5.44
N HIS A 553 56.08 4.36 -4.46
CA HIS A 553 55.07 3.83 -3.57
C HIS A 553 53.69 3.81 -4.25
N SER A 554 52.89 2.80 -3.90
CA SER A 554 51.52 2.64 -4.40
C SER A 554 50.57 2.56 -3.23
N GLN A 555 49.44 3.25 -3.37
CA GLN A 555 48.44 3.37 -2.33
C GLN A 555 47.16 2.67 -2.76
N LYS A 556 46.46 2.11 -1.79
CA LYS A 556 45.08 1.66 -1.95
C LYS A 556 44.17 2.73 -1.38
N GLY A 557 42.96 2.85 -1.92
CA GLY A 557 41.99 3.79 -1.38
C GLY A 557 40.57 3.52 -1.82
N ILE A 558 39.71 4.48 -1.53
CA ILE A 558 38.30 4.50 -1.89
C ILE A 558 38.05 5.72 -2.76
N LEU A 559 37.41 5.47 -3.91
CA LEU A 559 36.83 6.50 -4.76
C LEU A 559 35.32 6.43 -4.61
N SER A 560 34.70 7.54 -4.24
CA SER A 560 33.26 7.72 -4.10
C SER A 560 32.79 8.77 -5.08
N VAL A 561 31.82 8.43 -5.91
CA VAL A 561 31.17 9.36 -6.83
C VAL A 561 29.70 9.47 -6.46
N LYS A 562 29.17 10.69 -6.33
CA LYS A 562 27.76 10.96 -6.08
C LYS A 562 27.23 11.95 -7.10
N ILE A 563 26.06 11.68 -7.67
CA ILE A 563 25.39 12.53 -8.64
C ILE A 563 24.02 12.86 -8.10
N SER A 564 23.67 14.14 -8.05
CA SER A 564 22.34 14.62 -7.63
C SER A 564 21.64 15.30 -8.79
N SER A 565 20.40 14.93 -9.05
CA SER A 565 19.59 15.45 -10.16
C SER A 565 18.11 15.55 -9.78
N SER A 566 17.41 16.47 -10.44
CA SER A 566 15.94 16.52 -10.46
C SER A 566 15.32 15.71 -11.62
N ASN A 567 16.16 15.16 -12.50
CA ASN A 567 15.76 14.43 -13.71
C ASN A 567 16.17 12.94 -13.61
N ASN A 568 16.06 12.22 -14.73
CA ASN A 568 16.52 10.83 -14.82
C ASN A 568 18.02 10.72 -14.57
N LEU A 569 18.38 9.92 -13.56
CA LEU A 569 19.78 9.64 -13.21
C LEU A 569 20.40 8.61 -14.16
N ILE A 570 21.72 8.74 -14.36
CA ILE A 570 22.55 7.71 -15.00
C ILE A 570 22.43 6.37 -14.25
N SER A 571 22.51 5.24 -14.95
CA SER A 571 22.48 3.93 -14.29
C SER A 571 23.77 3.64 -13.51
N PHE A 572 23.69 2.83 -12.45
CA PHE A 572 24.88 2.36 -11.72
C PHE A 572 25.91 1.67 -12.63
N HIS A 573 25.43 0.95 -13.65
CA HIS A 573 26.29 0.30 -14.65
C HIS A 573 27.10 1.34 -15.45
N ASN A 574 26.43 2.37 -15.99
CA ASN A 574 27.10 3.41 -16.77
C ASN A 574 28.03 4.26 -15.91
N LEU A 575 27.63 4.58 -14.67
CA LEU A 575 28.49 5.25 -13.69
C LEU A 575 29.77 4.44 -13.42
N TYR A 576 29.65 3.13 -13.22
CA TYR A 576 30.80 2.24 -13.08
C TYR A 576 31.70 2.27 -14.32
N LEU A 577 31.13 2.25 -15.54
CA LEU A 577 31.93 2.33 -16.77
C LEU A 577 32.74 3.63 -16.86
N CYS A 578 32.16 4.76 -16.45
CA CYS A 578 32.87 6.05 -16.40
C CYS A 578 34.10 5.98 -15.49
N VAL A 579 33.93 5.39 -14.30
CA VAL A 579 35.02 5.18 -13.34
C VAL A 579 36.05 4.19 -13.86
N PHE A 580 35.62 3.06 -14.40
CA PHE A 580 36.49 1.99 -14.92
C PHE A 580 37.41 2.45 -16.06
N ARG A 581 36.95 3.41 -16.89
CA ARG A 581 37.74 3.98 -17.99
C ARG A 581 38.99 4.71 -17.52
N VAL A 582 38.94 5.36 -16.36
CA VAL A 582 39.99 6.30 -15.90
C VAL A 582 40.75 5.83 -14.66
N ALA A 583 40.09 5.07 -13.78
CA ALA A 583 40.64 4.61 -12.51
C ALA A 583 41.27 3.21 -12.62
N HIS A 584 42.26 2.94 -11.76
CA HIS A 584 42.82 1.60 -11.59
C HIS A 584 42.11 0.89 -10.44
N LEU A 585 41.26 -0.06 -10.80
CA LEU A 585 40.40 -0.78 -9.86
C LEU A 585 41.12 -1.96 -9.21
N VAL A 586 40.84 -2.20 -7.92
CA VAL A 586 41.39 -3.33 -7.17
C VAL A 586 40.40 -4.49 -7.19
N GLU A 587 40.89 -5.69 -7.51
CA GLU A 587 40.10 -6.91 -7.60
C GLU A 587 40.39 -7.89 -6.46
N SER A 588 39.42 -8.77 -6.15
CA SER A 588 39.57 -9.76 -5.08
C SER A 588 40.47 -10.93 -5.44
N VAL A 589 40.45 -11.35 -6.71
CA VAL A 589 41.27 -12.47 -7.20
C VAL A 589 42.08 -12.01 -8.40
N LEU A 590 43.40 -12.00 -8.28
CA LEU A 590 44.36 -11.78 -9.36
C LEU A 590 45.35 -12.95 -9.37
N LYS A 591 45.70 -13.48 -10.54
CA LYS A 591 46.84 -14.41 -10.67
C LYS A 591 48.08 -13.61 -11.03
N ARG A 592 49.27 -14.21 -10.89
CA ARG A 592 50.57 -13.53 -11.15
C ARG A 592 50.60 -12.67 -12.43
N PRO A 593 50.08 -13.12 -13.60
CA PRO A 593 50.06 -12.28 -14.80
C PRO A 593 49.14 -11.06 -14.69
N ASP A 594 48.01 -11.18 -13.98
CA ASP A 594 47.07 -10.07 -13.78
C ASP A 594 47.59 -9.08 -12.71
N GLU A 595 48.21 -9.59 -11.64
CA GLU A 595 48.89 -8.77 -10.62
C GLU A 595 49.95 -7.88 -11.28
N HIS A 596 50.81 -8.49 -12.11
CA HIS A 596 51.81 -7.76 -12.86
C HIS A 596 51.18 -6.71 -13.79
N PHE A 597 50.12 -7.08 -14.51
CA PHE A 597 49.43 -6.16 -15.41
C PHE A 597 48.81 -4.97 -14.67
N LEU A 598 48.13 -5.19 -13.54
CA LEU A 598 47.53 -4.11 -12.76
C LEU A 598 48.60 -3.16 -12.22
N VAL A 599 49.65 -3.69 -11.61
CA VAL A 599 50.77 -2.88 -11.09
C VAL A 599 51.43 -2.09 -12.21
N GLN A 600 51.71 -2.73 -13.34
CA GLN A 600 52.32 -2.07 -14.49
C GLN A 600 51.40 -0.99 -15.07
N LYS A 601 50.09 -1.24 -15.17
CA LYS A 601 49.10 -0.26 -15.64
C LYS A 601 49.09 0.98 -14.73
N THR A 602 49.01 0.78 -13.41
CA THR A 602 49.04 1.88 -12.43
C THR A 602 50.34 2.67 -12.46
N HIS A 603 51.49 2.00 -12.63
CA HIS A 603 52.80 2.67 -12.71
C HIS A 603 53.05 3.34 -14.07
N ASN A 604 52.42 2.88 -15.15
CA ASN A 604 52.48 3.54 -16.46
C ASN A 604 51.67 4.85 -16.48
N LYS A 605 50.58 4.93 -15.71
CA LYS A 605 49.77 6.14 -15.52
C LYS A 605 49.71 6.50 -14.02
N PRO A 606 50.82 6.96 -13.41
CA PRO A 606 50.83 7.37 -12.01
C PRO A 606 49.94 8.62 -11.84
N GLN A 607 49.17 8.67 -10.77
CA GLN A 607 48.17 9.71 -10.50
C GLN A 607 48.25 10.11 -9.03
N PHE A 608 48.19 11.42 -8.75
CA PHE A 608 47.86 11.89 -7.41
C PHE A 608 46.39 11.64 -7.06
N CYS A 609 46.04 11.87 -5.80
CA CYS A 609 44.65 11.86 -5.33
C CYS A 609 43.79 12.87 -6.12
N GLU A 610 44.36 14.05 -6.36
CA GLU A 610 43.77 15.16 -7.10
C GLU A 610 43.59 14.83 -8.58
N ASP A 611 44.57 14.17 -9.20
CA ASP A 611 44.49 13.78 -10.62
C ASP A 611 43.38 12.75 -10.83
N LEU A 612 43.29 11.74 -9.96
CA LEU A 612 42.20 10.77 -10.04
C LEU A 612 40.83 11.43 -9.83
N CYS A 613 40.74 12.38 -8.90
CA CYS A 613 39.50 13.14 -8.66
C CYS A 613 39.06 13.92 -9.91
N ARG A 614 40.00 14.61 -10.59
CA ARG A 614 39.73 15.35 -11.84
C ARG A 614 39.37 14.43 -13.00
N ASP A 615 40.14 13.37 -13.22
CA ASP A 615 39.93 12.42 -14.31
C ASP A 615 38.54 11.77 -14.22
N VAL A 616 38.12 11.39 -13.01
CA VAL A 616 36.78 10.83 -12.77
C VAL A 616 35.70 11.88 -12.97
N ALA A 617 35.91 13.10 -12.48
CA ALA A 617 34.93 14.18 -12.64
C ALA A 617 34.64 14.47 -14.12
N VAL A 618 35.68 14.56 -14.94
CA VAL A 618 35.56 14.77 -16.39
C VAL A 618 34.83 13.61 -17.07
N SER A 619 35.24 12.37 -16.77
CA SER A 619 34.64 11.14 -17.34
C SER A 619 33.15 11.00 -17.01
N VAL A 620 32.75 11.33 -15.78
CA VAL A 620 31.36 11.23 -15.34
C VAL A 620 30.53 12.40 -15.85
N ALA A 621 31.07 13.62 -15.81
CA ALA A 621 30.37 14.80 -16.27
C ALA A 621 29.91 14.65 -17.72
N SER A 622 30.71 14.05 -18.61
CA SER A 622 30.35 13.86 -20.03
C SER A 622 29.13 12.97 -20.29
N GLU A 623 28.64 12.24 -19.28
CA GLU A 623 27.59 11.23 -19.42
C GLU A 623 26.32 11.59 -18.59
N ILE A 624 26.28 12.77 -17.98
CA ILE A 624 25.16 13.26 -17.14
C ILE A 624 24.65 14.62 -17.65
N SER A 625 23.55 15.14 -17.09
CA SER A 625 22.97 16.41 -17.55
C SER A 625 23.81 17.60 -17.10
N ALA A 626 23.83 18.67 -17.91
CA ALA A 626 24.60 19.90 -17.65
C ALA A 626 24.38 20.52 -16.25
N ASP A 627 23.15 20.42 -15.76
CA ASP A 627 22.70 21.00 -14.50
C ASP A 627 22.87 20.07 -13.29
N ASP A 628 23.27 18.81 -13.52
CA ASP A 628 23.44 17.83 -12.45
C ASP A 628 24.64 18.22 -11.57
N LEU A 629 24.50 18.00 -10.26
CA LEU A 629 25.57 18.23 -9.29
C LEU A 629 26.37 16.93 -9.11
N LEU A 630 27.66 17.01 -9.43
CA LEU A 630 28.61 15.92 -9.32
C LEU A 630 29.52 16.15 -8.11
N GLU A 631 29.58 15.17 -7.23
CA GLU A 631 30.55 15.08 -6.14
C GLU A 631 31.48 13.88 -6.38
N VAL A 632 32.79 14.13 -6.37
CA VAL A 632 33.83 13.10 -6.43
C VAL A 632 34.71 13.23 -5.20
N PHE A 633 34.84 12.14 -4.46
CA PHE A 633 35.68 12.04 -3.27
C PHE A 633 36.67 10.89 -3.43
N VAL A 634 37.95 11.17 -3.21
CA VAL A 634 39.02 10.17 -3.23
C VAL A 634 39.72 10.22 -1.88
N GLU A 635 39.93 9.06 -1.28
CA GLU A 635 40.71 8.89 -0.06
C GLU A 635 41.70 7.74 -0.25
N LEU A 636 42.99 7.99 -0.08
CA LEU A 636 44.08 7.04 -0.28
C LEU A 636 44.81 6.78 1.05
N ASP A 637 45.04 5.51 1.36
CA ASP A 637 45.89 5.08 2.47
C ASP A 637 47.37 5.22 2.08
N GLU A 638 48.04 6.26 2.58
CA GLU A 638 49.44 6.51 2.24
C GLU A 638 50.34 5.40 2.80
N SER A 639 51.02 4.67 1.91
CA SER A 639 51.84 3.52 2.30
C SER A 639 53.13 3.91 3.05
N ILE A 640 53.53 5.19 2.99
CA ILE A 640 54.76 5.70 3.60
C ILE A 640 54.49 6.71 4.73
N HIS A 641 53.23 7.01 5.02
CA HIS A 641 52.84 8.00 6.02
C HIS A 641 51.69 7.48 6.92
N PRO A 642 51.62 7.89 8.19
CA PRO A 642 50.58 7.42 9.12
C PRO A 642 49.27 8.25 8.99
N HIS A 643 48.91 8.67 7.78
CA HIS A 643 47.70 9.43 7.51
C HIS A 643 47.15 9.07 6.12
N LYS A 644 45.91 9.47 5.84
CA LYS A 644 45.30 9.32 4.52
C LYS A 644 45.42 10.62 3.73
N ALA A 645 45.67 10.53 2.43
CA ALA A 645 45.53 11.66 1.51
C ALA A 645 44.10 11.68 0.96
N PHE A 646 43.48 12.86 0.85
CA PHE A 646 42.13 12.95 0.29
C PHE A 646 41.97 14.16 -0.63
N ALA A 647 41.05 14.04 -1.59
CA ALA A 647 40.61 15.09 -2.48
C ALA A 647 39.09 15.03 -2.61
N LYS A 648 38.43 16.20 -2.60
CA LYS A 648 36.99 16.34 -2.81
C LYS A 648 36.74 17.39 -3.87
N LEU A 649 35.90 17.06 -4.84
CA LEU A 649 35.37 17.99 -5.84
C LEU A 649 33.85 17.96 -5.78
N VAL A 650 33.22 19.13 -5.76
CA VAL A 650 31.78 19.31 -5.94
C VAL A 650 31.59 20.36 -7.04
N ILE A 651 30.97 19.97 -8.14
CA ILE A 651 30.90 20.79 -9.35
C ILE A 651 29.60 20.52 -10.11
N LYS A 652 29.08 21.51 -10.84
CA LYS A 652 28.03 21.26 -11.83
C LYS A 652 28.64 20.60 -13.06
N ALA A 653 27.94 19.63 -13.67
CA ALA A 653 28.49 18.86 -14.79
C ALA A 653 28.98 19.76 -15.95
N SER A 654 28.22 20.82 -16.26
CA SER A 654 28.57 21.81 -17.29
C SER A 654 29.93 22.47 -17.09
N ASP A 655 30.32 22.79 -15.84
CA ASP A 655 31.61 23.42 -15.55
C ASP A 655 32.79 22.48 -15.84
N ALA A 656 32.57 21.16 -15.75
CA ALA A 656 33.56 20.15 -16.13
C ALA A 656 33.67 19.95 -17.65
N TRP A 657 32.63 20.28 -18.43
CA TRP A 657 32.65 20.17 -19.90
C TRP A 657 33.53 21.21 -20.57
N TYR A 658 33.63 22.41 -20.00
CA TYR A 658 34.44 23.50 -20.58
C TYR A 658 35.94 23.20 -20.63
N HIS A 659 36.40 22.15 -19.95
CA HIS A 659 37.79 21.69 -19.98
C HIS A 659 38.05 20.59 -21.02
N HIS A 660 37.06 20.21 -21.83
CA HIS A 660 37.20 19.22 -22.91
C HIS A 660 37.57 19.80 -24.28
N TYR A 661 37.64 21.13 -24.43
CA TYR A 661 38.00 21.83 -25.67
C TYR A 661 39.41 22.44 -25.66
#